data_AF-A0A353P6C8-F1
#
_entry.id   AF-A0A353P6C8-F1
#
_cell.length_a   1.000
_cell.length_b   1.000
_cell.length_c   1.000
_cell.angle_alpha   90.00
_cell.angle_beta   90.00
_cell.angle_gamma   90.00
#
_symmetry.space_group_name_H-M   'P 1'
#
loop_
_entity.id
_entity.type
_entity.pdbx_description
1 polymer ?
#
loop_
_entity_poly.entity_id
_entity_poly.type
_entity_poly.pdbx_seq_one_letter_code
_entity_poly.pdbx_strand_id
1 'polypeptide(L)'
;MPLITFFLGDKMKAFLVVVLILILVLPAAGEYRTYDGTNNNLKHPEWGSTGIQLLRTEPDDYADGISEPAGKNRPSPRVISNIVIDQDGSMPNTFGRSDYIWLWGQFIDHDLDLTNNAVPPEPFDIVVPPGDPVFDPNDNGGVVIPLNRSEYEPNSIPRQQINALTAWLDASMVYGSDITRANWLRTFSGGRLKVTSSEYGDLLPYNDGTVPNGGGMGTNLFVAGEVRANENANLMAIHTLFVREHNRLANQISAACPSLTDEQIYQKARKIVGGEIQVITFKEFLPALLNGDEPNEYKGYNPKVNPGIANVFSTAAFRLGHSAISPEVLRIDENMQVIPDGNLGIVEAFFNPEAISEEGGIEPILRGLANQLHQEIDSFVIDELRNNLFSSSDLPSLNMQRGRDHGLPSYNALRGYWGLEMFMTFEDLNPDAEIVSALASVYGDVNNIDAWVGIITEYDNGGSLASGLMHTIIKNQFERIRNGDRFWYSIDPDLSSSEKAFICSVRLKDIIEMNTDITGLQDNVFYVPDGAVPDFDELTISSVKIIDGKYWWQNDTMYIEGSSLDATLENWKEADSINVAIYGDNNTTAVITKSIPLTKLTYLNGKLIYKGSAPLTEFQINILNKTFTIMASKINLNTIKTNAAIEIRLGTYFGKGTGIILK
;
A
#
# COMPACT_ATOMS: atom_id res chain seq x y z
N MET A 1 8.56 50.56 -24.10
CA MET A 1 8.02 50.02 -25.36
C MET A 1 6.81 49.15 -24.99
N PRO A 2 5.57 49.59 -25.27
CA PRO A 2 4.37 48.82 -24.95
C PRO A 2 3.89 48.07 -26.18
N LEU A 3 4.24 46.80 -26.32
CA LEU A 3 3.65 45.86 -27.29
C LEU A 3 4.27 44.49 -27.00
N ILE A 4 3.67 43.74 -26.08
CA ILE A 4 3.59 42.26 -25.95
C ILE A 4 2.71 42.06 -24.70
N THR A 5 1.40 42.24 -24.84
CA THR A 5 0.41 41.94 -23.79
C THR A 5 -0.83 41.24 -24.36
N PHE A 6 -0.70 40.65 -25.54
CA PHE A 6 -1.72 39.79 -26.12
C PHE A 6 -1.04 38.49 -26.54
N PHE A 7 -1.60 37.35 -26.12
CA PHE A 7 -1.13 35.96 -26.24
C PHE A 7 -0.31 35.36 -25.10
N LEU A 8 -0.68 35.58 -23.84
CA LEU A 8 -0.25 34.70 -22.74
C LEU A 8 -1.46 34.36 -21.85
N GLY A 9 -1.74 33.06 -21.71
CA GLY A 9 -2.83 32.52 -20.90
C GLY A 9 -2.64 32.77 -19.40
N ASP A 10 -3.72 32.72 -18.63
CA ASP A 10 -3.71 33.19 -17.23
C ASP A 10 -2.80 32.37 -16.30
N LYS A 11 -2.44 31.12 -16.64
CA LYS A 11 -1.41 30.33 -15.92
C LYS A 11 0.01 30.91 -16.05
N MET A 12 0.35 31.52 -17.19
CA MET A 12 1.65 32.18 -17.38
C MET A 12 1.76 33.52 -16.66
N LYS A 13 0.62 34.16 -16.34
CA LYS A 13 0.63 35.39 -15.53
C LYS A 13 0.94 35.08 -14.06
N ALA A 14 0.48 33.94 -13.54
CA ALA A 14 0.91 33.45 -12.22
C ALA A 14 2.41 33.06 -12.21
N PHE A 15 2.91 32.45 -13.30
CA PHE A 15 4.32 32.09 -13.49
C PHE A 15 5.27 33.30 -13.49
N LEU A 16 4.85 34.45 -14.05
CA LEU A 16 5.66 35.68 -14.03
C LEU A 16 5.64 36.42 -12.68
N VAL A 17 4.62 36.22 -11.85
CA VAL A 17 4.55 36.84 -10.51
C VAL A 17 5.50 36.15 -9.53
N VAL A 18 5.75 34.84 -9.67
CA VAL A 18 6.77 34.13 -8.85
C VAL A 18 8.18 34.66 -9.13
N VAL A 19 8.48 35.03 -10.38
CA VAL A 19 9.80 35.57 -10.77
C VAL A 19 10.06 36.99 -10.24
N LEU A 20 9.02 37.76 -9.90
CA LEU A 20 9.14 39.16 -9.45
C LEU A 20 9.04 39.37 -7.92
N ILE A 21 8.69 38.34 -7.13
CA ILE A 21 8.58 38.42 -5.65
C ILE A 21 9.72 37.62 -4.95
N LEU A 22 10.86 37.46 -5.62
CA LEU A 22 12.09 36.87 -5.04
C LEU A 22 13.11 37.93 -4.59
N ILE A 23 12.68 39.17 -4.38
CA ILE A 23 13.57 40.29 -4.04
C ILE A 23 13.51 40.62 -2.54
N LEU A 24 14.68 40.44 -1.90
CA LEU A 24 15.17 41.00 -0.63
C LEU A 24 14.61 40.40 0.68
N VAL A 25 15.31 39.38 1.20
CA VAL A 25 16.09 39.44 2.47
C VAL A 25 17.09 38.27 2.41
N LEU A 26 18.40 38.53 2.49
CA LEU A 26 19.37 37.48 2.81
C LEU A 26 19.14 37.08 4.28
N PRO A 27 18.73 35.85 4.60
CA PRO A 27 18.73 35.43 6.00
C PRO A 27 20.17 35.46 6.51
N ALA A 28 20.32 35.71 7.82
CA ALA A 28 21.50 35.30 8.57
C ALA A 28 21.80 33.81 8.31
N ALA A 29 23.01 33.31 8.59
CA ALA A 29 23.37 31.90 8.40
C ALA A 29 22.19 30.97 8.78
N GLY A 30 21.54 30.39 7.75
CA GLY A 30 20.27 29.69 7.91
C GLY A 30 20.44 28.44 8.76
N GLU A 31 19.39 28.09 9.50
CA GLU A 31 19.39 26.86 10.29
C GLU A 31 18.77 25.73 9.45
N TYR A 32 19.61 24.79 9.06
CA TYR A 32 19.19 23.65 8.25
C TYR A 32 18.94 22.43 9.13
N ARG A 33 17.96 21.61 8.74
CA ARG A 33 17.79 20.27 9.31
C ARG A 33 19.09 19.49 9.14
N THR A 34 19.54 18.80 10.18
CA THR A 34 20.61 17.83 10.04
C THR A 34 20.12 16.64 9.20
N TYR A 35 21.04 15.81 8.70
CA TYR A 35 20.66 14.61 7.94
C TYR A 35 20.15 13.50 8.85
N ASP A 36 20.71 13.41 10.05
CA ASP A 36 20.35 12.43 11.07
C ASP A 36 19.12 12.82 11.90
N GLY A 37 18.45 13.93 11.60
CA GLY A 37 17.27 14.40 12.33
C GLY A 37 17.50 15.00 13.72
N THR A 38 18.75 15.06 14.19
CA THR A 38 19.10 15.68 15.48
C THR A 38 18.82 17.19 15.54
N ASN A 39 18.75 17.73 16.75
CA ASN A 39 18.60 19.16 17.04
C ASN A 39 17.31 19.82 16.51
N ASN A 40 16.33 19.06 16.04
CA ASN A 40 14.99 19.60 15.76
C ASN A 40 14.34 20.09 17.06
N ASN A 41 14.26 19.23 18.08
CA ASN A 41 13.82 19.63 19.41
C ASN A 41 15.00 20.13 20.27
N LEU A 42 15.06 21.44 20.54
CA LEU A 42 16.17 22.05 21.30
C LEU A 42 16.25 21.61 22.78
N LYS A 43 15.19 21.03 23.35
CA LYS A 43 15.20 20.51 24.73
C LYS A 43 15.53 19.01 24.78
N HIS A 44 15.21 18.29 23.72
CA HIS A 44 15.46 16.87 23.55
C HIS A 44 16.12 16.64 22.19
N PRO A 45 17.43 16.94 22.03
CA PRO A 45 18.08 16.99 20.72
C PRO A 45 18.04 15.68 19.92
N GLU A 46 17.88 14.54 20.59
CA GLU A 46 17.78 13.21 19.97
C GLU A 46 16.34 12.78 19.64
N TRP A 47 15.32 13.57 19.97
CA TRP A 47 13.96 13.19 19.61
C TRP A 47 13.77 13.27 18.10
N GLY A 48 13.47 12.11 17.48
CA GLY A 48 13.27 11.97 16.04
C GLY A 48 14.54 11.81 15.21
N SER A 49 15.71 11.63 15.85
CA SER A 49 16.95 11.33 15.12
C SER A 49 17.03 9.86 14.69
N THR A 50 17.92 9.55 13.75
CA THR A 50 18.26 8.18 13.35
C THR A 50 18.91 7.41 14.49
N GLY A 51 18.73 6.09 14.52
CA GLY A 51 19.43 5.22 15.45
C GLY A 51 18.84 5.20 16.87
N ILE A 52 17.68 5.83 17.08
CA ILE A 52 16.97 5.79 18.37
C ILE A 52 15.88 4.73 18.36
N GLN A 53 15.40 4.39 19.56
CA GLN A 53 14.31 3.44 19.73
C GLN A 53 13.02 3.90 19.05
N LEU A 54 12.33 2.97 18.40
CA LEU A 54 10.92 3.14 18.06
C LEU A 54 10.12 3.41 19.34
N LEU A 55 9.21 4.36 19.28
CA LEU A 55 8.44 4.79 20.42
C LEU A 55 7.40 3.71 20.78
N ARG A 56 7.47 3.16 22.00
CA ARG A 56 6.39 2.34 22.54
C ARG A 56 5.27 3.23 23.07
N THR A 57 4.11 3.18 22.40
CA THR A 57 2.87 3.84 22.81
C THR A 57 1.99 2.95 23.69
N GLU A 58 2.31 1.66 23.73
CA GLU A 58 1.61 0.60 24.46
C GLU A 58 2.62 -0.30 25.19
N PRO A 59 2.17 -1.09 26.19
CA PRO A 59 2.99 -2.17 26.76
C PRO A 59 3.46 -3.17 25.69
N ASP A 60 4.60 -3.80 25.90
CA ASP A 60 5.03 -4.95 25.09
C ASP A 60 4.28 -6.22 25.47
N ASP A 61 4.28 -7.20 24.56
CA ASP A 61 3.67 -8.52 24.73
C ASP A 61 4.70 -9.66 24.54
N TYR A 62 5.99 -9.39 24.82
CA TYR A 62 7.00 -10.44 24.81
C TYR A 62 6.63 -11.55 25.79
N ALA A 63 6.80 -12.81 25.39
CA ALA A 63 6.32 -13.96 26.16
C ALA A 63 7.00 -14.10 27.54
N ASP A 64 8.22 -13.59 27.68
CA ASP A 64 9.00 -13.52 28.93
C ASP A 64 9.00 -12.11 29.55
N GLY A 65 8.29 -11.14 28.96
CA GLY A 65 8.31 -9.73 29.33
C GLY A 65 9.66 -9.03 29.08
N ILE A 66 10.55 -9.66 28.30
CA ILE A 66 11.91 -9.17 28.06
C ILE A 66 12.21 -9.14 26.55
N SER A 67 12.22 -10.30 25.89
CA SER A 67 12.66 -10.40 24.50
C SER A 67 12.19 -11.65 23.74
N GLU A 68 11.60 -12.65 24.39
CA GLU A 68 11.03 -13.83 23.73
C GLU A 68 9.82 -13.37 22.89
N PRO A 69 9.81 -13.59 21.56
CA PRO A 69 8.77 -13.06 20.68
C PRO A 69 7.33 -13.30 21.16
N ALA A 70 6.47 -12.32 20.90
CA ALA A 70 5.06 -12.39 21.28
C ALA A 70 4.30 -13.49 20.53
N GLY A 71 3.09 -13.80 21.01
CA GLY A 71 2.19 -14.71 20.29
C GLY A 71 2.68 -16.15 20.20
N LYS A 72 3.45 -16.64 21.17
CA LYS A 72 4.01 -18.01 21.21
C LYS A 72 2.99 -19.13 20.97
N ASN A 73 1.73 -18.92 21.36
CA ASN A 73 0.64 -19.88 21.19
C ASN A 73 -0.24 -19.60 19.95
N ARG A 74 0.09 -18.59 19.14
CA ARG A 74 -0.64 -18.31 17.89
C ARG A 74 -0.17 -19.26 16.79
N PRO A 75 -1.02 -19.58 15.79
CA PRO A 75 -0.63 -20.41 14.66
C PRO A 75 0.57 -19.83 13.89
N SER A 76 1.16 -20.67 13.03
CA SER A 76 2.16 -20.18 12.07
C SER A 76 1.56 -19.04 11.22
N PRO A 77 2.31 -17.94 11.02
CA PRO A 77 1.93 -16.88 10.08
C PRO A 77 1.54 -17.40 8.70
N ARG A 78 2.22 -18.45 8.20
CA ARG A 78 1.89 -19.03 6.87
C ARG A 78 0.53 -19.72 6.84
N VAL A 79 0.14 -20.37 7.94
CA VAL A 79 -1.21 -20.95 8.06
C VAL A 79 -2.27 -19.86 8.04
N ILE A 80 -2.03 -18.75 8.76
CA ILE A 80 -2.95 -17.60 8.77
C ILE A 80 -3.01 -16.96 7.38
N SER A 81 -1.87 -16.79 6.72
CA SER A 81 -1.77 -16.28 5.34
C SER A 81 -2.60 -17.12 4.36
N ASN A 82 -2.48 -18.44 4.41
CA ASN A 82 -3.25 -19.35 3.55
C ASN A 82 -4.76 -19.33 3.79
N ILE A 83 -5.21 -19.10 5.02
CA ILE A 83 -6.63 -19.26 5.41
C ILE A 83 -7.38 -17.92 5.41
N VAL A 84 -6.72 -16.83 5.82
CA VAL A 84 -7.36 -15.52 6.06
C VAL A 84 -7.00 -14.51 4.96
N ILE A 85 -5.83 -14.64 4.33
CA ILE A 85 -5.24 -13.56 3.51
C ILE A 85 -5.29 -13.85 2.00
N ASP A 86 -5.69 -15.05 1.59
CA ASP A 86 -5.70 -15.46 0.18
C ASP A 86 -6.69 -14.63 -0.67
N GLN A 87 -6.18 -13.89 -1.66
CA GLN A 87 -6.99 -13.07 -2.54
C GLN A 87 -7.42 -13.82 -3.81
N ASP A 88 -8.72 -13.79 -4.15
CA ASP A 88 -9.21 -14.40 -5.39
C ASP A 88 -9.24 -13.41 -6.57
N GLY A 89 -8.12 -13.28 -7.28
CA GLY A 89 -7.98 -12.37 -8.42
C GLY A 89 -8.06 -10.90 -8.00
N SER A 90 -8.16 -9.98 -8.96
CA SER A 90 -8.06 -8.54 -8.65
C SER A 90 -9.34 -7.97 -8.00
N MET A 91 -9.17 -7.34 -6.83
CA MET A 91 -10.22 -6.71 -6.05
C MET A 91 -9.97 -5.20 -5.96
N PRO A 92 -10.21 -4.42 -7.03
CA PRO A 92 -9.98 -2.97 -7.02
C PRO A 92 -10.92 -2.26 -6.04
N ASN A 93 -10.44 -1.19 -5.43
CA ASN A 93 -11.21 -0.45 -4.45
C ASN A 93 -12.45 0.23 -5.02
N THR A 94 -13.49 0.31 -4.19
CA THR A 94 -14.80 0.89 -4.53
C THR A 94 -14.89 2.39 -4.27
N PHE A 95 -13.85 3.00 -3.68
CA PHE A 95 -13.83 4.42 -3.31
C PHE A 95 -13.24 5.33 -4.39
N GLY A 96 -12.84 4.79 -5.54
CA GLY A 96 -12.26 5.56 -6.64
C GLY A 96 -10.87 6.10 -6.34
N ARG A 97 -10.11 5.37 -5.52
CA ARG A 97 -8.76 5.74 -5.11
C ARG A 97 -7.74 5.09 -6.03
N SER A 98 -6.76 5.86 -6.46
CA SER A 98 -5.77 5.40 -7.44
C SER A 98 -4.59 4.69 -6.77
N ASP A 99 -3.74 4.01 -7.53
CA ASP A 99 -2.48 3.43 -7.07
C ASP A 99 -1.51 4.44 -6.40
N TYR A 100 -1.68 5.75 -6.62
CA TYR A 100 -0.96 6.75 -5.82
C TYR A 100 -1.18 6.63 -4.29
N ILE A 101 -2.27 6.01 -3.81
CA ILE A 101 -2.47 5.79 -2.37
C ILE A 101 -1.37 4.91 -1.79
N TRP A 102 -1.20 3.68 -2.31
CA TRP A 102 -0.20 2.78 -1.74
C TRP A 102 1.21 3.24 -2.08
N LEU A 103 1.43 3.81 -3.28
CA LEU A 103 2.76 4.29 -3.67
C LEU A 103 3.24 5.46 -2.82
N TRP A 104 2.39 6.47 -2.61
CA TRP A 104 2.75 7.59 -1.75
C TRP A 104 2.90 7.12 -0.31
N GLY A 105 2.04 6.20 0.14
CA GLY A 105 2.19 5.53 1.44
C GLY A 105 3.58 4.91 1.61
N GLN A 106 4.03 4.11 0.64
CA GLN A 106 5.36 3.50 0.63
C GLN A 106 6.48 4.55 0.58
N PHE A 107 6.35 5.58 -0.26
CA PHE A 107 7.32 6.66 -0.38
C PHE A 107 7.50 7.43 0.93
N ILE A 108 6.41 7.65 1.67
CA ILE A 108 6.41 8.30 2.99
C ILE A 108 6.88 7.36 4.10
N ASP A 109 6.52 6.07 4.08
CA ASP A 109 7.05 5.05 5.00
C ASP A 109 8.58 5.06 4.95
N HIS A 110 9.14 5.12 3.75
CA HIS A 110 10.57 5.18 3.50
C HIS A 110 11.21 6.53 3.87
N ASP A 111 10.44 7.56 4.25
CA ASP A 111 10.95 8.78 4.86
C ASP A 111 10.95 8.69 6.40
N LEU A 112 10.07 7.86 6.97
CA LEU A 112 9.77 7.85 8.40
C LEU A 112 10.45 6.71 9.13
N ASP A 113 10.52 5.50 8.56
CA ASP A 113 11.09 4.38 9.27
C ASP A 113 11.78 3.30 8.44
N LEU A 114 12.79 2.69 9.07
CA LEU A 114 13.48 1.49 8.62
C LEU A 114 13.98 0.77 9.87
N THR A 115 13.73 -0.53 9.95
CA THR A 115 14.32 -1.38 10.99
C THR A 115 15.21 -2.43 10.32
N ASN A 116 16.51 -2.35 10.59
CA ASN A 116 17.48 -3.32 10.06
C ASN A 116 17.34 -4.67 10.76
N ASN A 117 18.03 -5.69 10.22
CA ASN A 117 18.19 -6.97 10.91
C ASN A 117 19.24 -6.86 12.02
N ALA A 118 19.09 -7.65 13.08
CA ALA A 118 20.08 -7.77 14.14
C ALA A 118 21.43 -8.26 13.61
N VAL A 119 22.52 -7.77 14.21
CA VAL A 119 23.89 -8.17 13.90
C VAL A 119 24.58 -8.64 15.19
N PRO A 120 24.99 -9.92 15.32
CA PRO A 120 24.87 -10.99 14.32
C PRO A 120 23.41 -11.38 14.02
N PRO A 121 23.13 -12.03 12.87
CA PRO A 121 21.77 -12.47 12.53
C PRO A 121 21.17 -13.38 13.59
N GLU A 122 19.92 -13.11 13.95
CA GLU A 122 19.12 -13.88 14.90
C GLU A 122 17.93 -14.50 14.16
N PRO A 123 18.00 -15.78 13.72
CA PRO A 123 16.91 -16.41 12.98
C PRO A 123 15.63 -16.53 13.82
N PHE A 124 14.50 -16.20 13.21
CA PHE A 124 13.15 -16.37 13.73
C PHE A 124 12.21 -16.77 12.60
N ASP A 125 12.58 -17.88 11.96
CA ASP A 125 11.94 -18.38 10.74
C ASP A 125 10.46 -18.71 10.95
N ILE A 126 9.69 -18.60 9.87
CA ILE A 126 8.27 -18.91 9.81
C ILE A 126 8.12 -20.37 9.38
N VAL A 127 7.50 -21.18 10.22
CA VAL A 127 7.26 -22.60 9.91
C VAL A 127 6.22 -22.73 8.81
N VAL A 128 6.56 -23.39 7.71
CA VAL A 128 5.60 -23.72 6.65
C VAL A 128 4.84 -25.00 7.05
N PRO A 129 3.50 -25.03 6.95
CA PRO A 129 2.74 -26.23 7.25
C PRO A 129 3.09 -27.35 6.24
N PRO A 130 3.22 -28.62 6.68
CA PRO A 130 3.40 -29.74 5.75
C PRO A 130 2.28 -29.79 4.71
N GLY A 131 2.66 -29.99 3.45
CA GLY A 131 1.72 -29.99 2.32
C GLY A 131 1.27 -28.61 1.86
N ASP A 132 1.94 -27.53 2.30
CA ASP A 132 1.69 -26.19 1.76
C ASP A 132 1.79 -26.19 0.23
N PRO A 133 0.76 -25.71 -0.49
CA PRO A 133 0.68 -25.88 -1.95
C PRO A 133 1.79 -25.14 -2.71
N VAL A 134 2.43 -24.14 -2.09
CA VAL A 134 3.44 -23.29 -2.72
C VAL A 134 4.83 -23.68 -2.23
N PHE A 135 5.02 -23.71 -0.91
CA PHE A 135 6.36 -23.84 -0.32
C PHE A 135 6.73 -25.29 0.03
N ASP A 136 5.75 -26.18 0.26
CA ASP A 136 5.99 -27.60 0.53
C ASP A 136 5.01 -28.53 -0.22
N PRO A 137 4.92 -28.43 -1.57
CA PRO A 137 3.89 -29.14 -2.35
C PRO A 137 4.04 -30.66 -2.35
N ASN A 138 5.18 -31.18 -1.90
CA ASN A 138 5.46 -32.61 -1.83
C ASN A 138 5.30 -33.16 -0.39
N ASP A 139 4.83 -32.35 0.55
CA ASP A 139 4.61 -32.75 1.95
C ASP A 139 5.89 -33.35 2.59
N ASN A 140 7.04 -32.71 2.35
CA ASN A 140 8.31 -33.15 2.89
C ASN A 140 8.44 -32.80 4.39
N GLY A 141 7.76 -31.74 4.82
CA GLY A 141 7.88 -31.14 6.14
C GLY A 141 9.21 -30.42 6.37
N GLY A 142 9.26 -29.60 7.42
CA GLY A 142 10.48 -28.89 7.83
C GLY A 142 10.90 -27.71 6.95
N VAL A 143 10.04 -27.30 6.01
CA VAL A 143 10.23 -26.09 5.20
C VAL A 143 9.96 -24.85 6.07
N VAL A 144 10.74 -23.79 5.85
CA VAL A 144 10.57 -22.51 6.53
C VAL A 144 10.70 -21.35 5.55
N ILE A 145 10.00 -20.25 5.84
CA ILE A 145 10.24 -18.94 5.22
C ILE A 145 11.19 -18.18 6.15
N PRO A 146 12.40 -17.79 5.70
CA PRO A 146 13.42 -17.24 6.57
C PRO A 146 13.07 -15.82 7.04
N LEU A 147 13.32 -15.55 8.31
CA LEU A 147 13.25 -14.19 8.87
C LEU A 147 14.34 -14.03 9.93
N ASN A 148 15.04 -12.90 9.90
CA ASN A 148 15.94 -12.51 10.99
C ASN A 148 15.25 -11.47 11.85
N ARG A 149 15.43 -11.59 13.18
CA ARG A 149 14.93 -10.60 14.14
C ARG A 149 15.52 -9.22 13.88
N SER A 150 14.75 -8.21 14.22
CA SER A 150 15.09 -6.81 14.04
C SER A 150 16.23 -6.37 14.95
N GLU A 151 17.05 -5.43 14.46
CA GLU A 151 18.02 -4.68 15.24
C GLU A 151 17.34 -3.98 16.42
N TYR A 152 18.05 -3.91 17.55
CA TYR A 152 17.53 -3.39 18.80
C TYR A 152 18.61 -2.67 19.61
N GLU A 153 18.17 -1.76 20.48
CA GLU A 153 19.06 -1.07 21.42
C GLU A 153 19.70 -2.09 22.38
N PRO A 154 21.04 -2.21 22.41
CA PRO A 154 21.72 -3.16 23.26
C PRO A 154 21.35 -3.01 24.74
N ASN A 155 21.04 -4.13 25.40
CA ASN A 155 20.64 -4.18 26.82
C ASN A 155 19.31 -3.48 27.16
N SER A 156 18.49 -3.11 26.18
CA SER A 156 17.13 -2.65 26.43
C SER A 156 16.27 -3.79 27.02
N ILE A 157 15.53 -3.48 28.09
CA ILE A 157 14.54 -4.37 28.71
C ILE A 157 13.23 -3.58 28.89
N PRO A 158 12.13 -3.97 28.22
CA PRO A 158 12.06 -5.02 27.19
C PRO A 158 12.91 -4.64 25.96
N ARG A 159 13.13 -5.57 25.03
CA ARG A 159 13.85 -5.35 23.77
C ARG A 159 13.18 -4.23 22.96
N GLN A 160 13.95 -3.19 22.64
CA GLN A 160 13.49 -2.02 21.88
C GLN A 160 14.15 -1.95 20.50
N GLN A 161 13.36 -2.11 19.45
CA GLN A 161 13.83 -1.98 18.08
C GLN A 161 14.21 -0.53 17.75
N ILE A 162 15.17 -0.37 16.84
CA ILE A 162 15.71 0.92 16.43
C ILE A 162 15.08 1.36 15.11
N ASN A 163 14.81 2.66 14.98
CA ASN A 163 14.56 3.29 13.69
C ASN A 163 15.87 3.80 13.09
N ALA A 164 16.24 3.32 11.91
CA ALA A 164 17.45 3.75 11.20
C ALA A 164 17.26 5.05 10.40
N LEU A 165 16.01 5.54 10.26
CA LEU A 165 15.70 6.81 9.60
C LEU A 165 15.35 7.91 10.61
N THR A 166 15.21 9.14 10.12
CA THR A 166 14.67 10.23 10.92
C THR A 166 13.16 10.01 11.10
N ALA A 167 12.56 10.56 12.15
CA ALA A 167 11.10 10.50 12.33
C ALA A 167 10.35 11.64 11.59
N TRP A 168 11.05 12.39 10.75
CA TRP A 168 10.55 13.63 10.17
C TRP A 168 10.08 13.41 8.73
N LEU A 169 9.00 14.09 8.35
CA LEU A 169 8.71 14.31 6.92
C LEU A 169 9.66 15.39 6.40
N ASP A 170 10.91 15.01 6.13
CA ASP A 170 11.99 15.91 5.73
C ASP A 170 12.66 15.54 4.42
N ALA A 171 12.05 14.62 3.68
CA ALA A 171 12.51 14.10 2.41
C ALA A 171 13.85 13.35 2.50
N SER A 172 14.14 12.73 3.64
CA SER A 172 15.31 11.85 3.83
C SER A 172 15.34 10.70 2.81
N MET A 173 14.19 10.25 2.30
CA MET A 173 14.15 9.29 1.19
C MET A 173 14.72 9.82 -0.15
N VAL A 174 14.83 11.14 -0.30
CA VAL A 174 15.51 11.82 -1.41
C VAL A 174 16.96 12.19 -1.04
N TYR A 175 17.19 12.66 0.19
CA TYR A 175 18.46 13.30 0.58
C TYR A 175 19.39 12.43 1.44
N GLY A 176 18.93 11.29 1.93
CA GLY A 176 19.63 10.42 2.88
C GLY A 176 19.45 10.86 4.33
N SER A 177 19.45 9.89 5.23
CA SER A 177 19.39 10.10 6.69
C SER A 177 20.77 10.19 7.34
N ASP A 178 21.85 10.21 6.54
CA ASP A 178 23.21 10.39 7.02
C ASP A 178 24.03 11.24 6.04
N ILE A 179 25.06 11.91 6.56
CA ILE A 179 25.90 12.83 5.79
C ILE A 179 26.70 12.13 4.68
N THR A 180 27.04 10.85 4.84
CA THR A 180 27.82 10.09 3.86
C THR A 180 26.97 9.83 2.62
N ARG A 181 25.75 9.32 2.79
CA ARG A 181 24.81 9.12 1.67
C ARG A 181 24.38 10.43 1.04
N ALA A 182 24.10 11.45 1.85
CA ALA A 182 23.78 12.79 1.35
C ALA A 182 24.91 13.37 0.48
N ASN A 183 26.17 13.26 0.93
CA ASN A 183 27.32 13.72 0.16
C ASN A 183 27.51 12.89 -1.11
N TRP A 184 27.26 11.57 -1.06
CA TRP A 184 27.35 10.73 -2.25
C TRP A 184 26.33 11.15 -3.31
N LEU A 185 25.12 11.54 -2.91
CA LEU A 185 24.05 11.95 -3.84
C LEU A 185 24.26 13.33 -4.46
N ARG A 186 25.17 14.15 -3.93
CA ARG A 186 25.38 15.54 -4.36
C ARG A 186 26.44 15.66 -5.44
N THR A 187 26.23 16.61 -6.35
CA THR A 187 27.25 17.03 -7.32
C THR A 187 28.26 18.01 -6.73
N PHE A 188 27.90 18.69 -5.63
CA PHE A 188 28.61 19.86 -5.09
C PHE A 188 28.82 20.99 -6.12
N SER A 189 27.94 21.05 -7.13
CA SER A 189 27.90 22.11 -8.12
C SER A 189 26.47 22.59 -8.36
N GLY A 190 26.26 23.92 -8.27
CA GLY A 190 24.95 24.53 -8.53
C GLY A 190 23.85 24.12 -7.55
N GLY A 191 24.21 23.53 -6.42
CA GLY A 191 23.29 23.00 -5.41
C GLY A 191 22.54 21.74 -5.87
N ARG A 192 23.07 20.99 -6.84
CA ARG A 192 22.35 19.88 -7.51
C ARG A 192 22.64 18.50 -6.93
N LEU A 193 21.65 17.61 -7.08
CA LEU A 193 21.80 16.16 -6.94
C LEU A 193 22.33 15.53 -8.24
N LYS A 194 23.08 14.43 -8.08
CA LYS A 194 23.57 13.59 -9.18
C LYS A 194 22.38 12.95 -9.90
N VAL A 195 22.55 12.76 -11.20
CA VAL A 195 21.58 12.13 -12.10
C VAL A 195 22.33 11.34 -13.17
N THR A 196 21.65 10.36 -13.78
CA THR A 196 22.10 9.73 -15.01
C THR A 196 21.24 10.25 -16.15
N SER A 197 21.83 10.92 -17.14
CA SER A 197 21.06 11.37 -18.31
C SER A 197 20.72 10.17 -19.21
N SER A 198 19.46 10.09 -19.63
CA SER A 198 18.94 9.09 -20.57
C SER A 198 18.18 9.75 -21.72
N GLU A 199 17.71 8.97 -22.70
CA GLU A 199 16.81 9.48 -23.74
C GLU A 199 15.43 9.89 -23.18
N TYR A 200 15.03 9.32 -22.04
CA TYR A 200 13.80 9.61 -21.31
C TYR A 200 13.97 10.72 -20.25
N GLY A 201 15.06 11.49 -20.34
CA GLY A 201 15.41 12.56 -19.39
C GLY A 201 16.33 12.09 -18.26
N ASP A 202 16.52 12.96 -17.27
CA ASP A 202 17.39 12.67 -16.13
C ASP A 202 16.76 11.60 -15.23
N LEU A 203 17.50 10.53 -14.94
CA LEU A 203 17.14 9.45 -14.01
C LEU A 203 18.01 9.53 -12.74
N LEU A 204 17.70 8.70 -11.76
CA LEU A 204 18.56 8.53 -10.57
C LEU A 204 20.00 8.13 -10.98
N PRO A 205 21.01 8.46 -10.17
CA PRO A 205 22.37 8.00 -10.38
C PRO A 205 22.46 6.48 -10.17
N TYR A 206 23.19 5.77 -11.04
CA TYR A 206 23.53 4.37 -10.80
C TYR A 206 24.53 4.22 -9.65
N ASN A 207 24.45 3.08 -8.95
CA ASN A 207 25.41 2.71 -7.93
C ASN A 207 26.79 2.45 -8.56
N ASP A 208 27.85 2.90 -7.90
CA ASP A 208 29.24 2.68 -8.31
C ASP A 208 29.89 1.50 -7.56
N GLY A 209 29.08 0.72 -6.82
CA GLY A 209 29.50 -0.39 -5.97
C GLY A 209 29.97 0.04 -4.57
N THR A 210 29.79 1.30 -4.18
CA THR A 210 30.33 1.84 -2.92
C THR A 210 29.28 2.11 -1.84
N VAL A 211 27.99 2.14 -2.19
CA VAL A 211 26.91 2.45 -1.25
C VAL A 211 25.89 1.31 -1.17
N PRO A 212 25.35 1.01 0.02
CA PRO A 212 24.36 -0.06 0.19
C PRO A 212 23.03 0.29 -0.49
N ASN A 213 22.36 -0.69 -1.09
CA ASN A 213 20.95 -0.62 -1.49
C ASN A 213 20.25 -1.95 -1.13
N GLY A 214 18.92 -1.91 -1.03
CA GLY A 214 18.10 -3.10 -1.20
C GLY A 214 18.37 -3.72 -2.58
N GLY A 215 18.49 -5.04 -2.64
CA GLY A 215 18.96 -5.74 -3.84
C GLY A 215 20.49 -5.78 -4.01
N GLY A 216 21.26 -5.18 -3.10
CA GLY A 216 22.74 -5.23 -3.08
C GLY A 216 23.40 -3.98 -3.68
N MET A 217 24.71 -4.03 -3.92
CA MET A 217 25.49 -2.89 -4.44
C MET A 217 25.79 -3.01 -5.95
N GLY A 218 24.88 -3.61 -6.71
CA GLY A 218 25.05 -3.82 -8.16
C GLY A 218 25.10 -2.49 -8.93
N THR A 219 26.00 -2.36 -9.92
CA THR A 219 26.15 -1.12 -10.70
C THR A 219 25.01 -0.84 -11.68
N ASN A 220 24.08 -1.79 -11.81
CA ASN A 220 22.83 -1.65 -12.55
C ASN A 220 21.69 -1.06 -11.70
N LEU A 221 21.84 -0.97 -10.37
CA LEU A 221 20.81 -0.42 -9.48
C LEU A 221 20.96 1.10 -9.34
N PHE A 222 19.84 1.81 -9.23
CA PHE A 222 19.83 3.23 -8.91
C PHE A 222 20.16 3.49 -7.45
N VAL A 223 20.51 4.74 -7.11
CA VAL A 223 20.73 5.18 -5.73
C VAL A 223 19.89 6.44 -5.48
N ALA A 224 19.10 6.40 -4.41
CA ALA A 224 18.37 7.55 -3.87
C ALA A 224 18.76 7.80 -2.40
N GLY A 225 18.05 8.68 -1.69
CA GLY A 225 18.27 8.95 -0.26
C GLY A 225 18.14 7.69 0.60
N GLU A 226 17.14 6.86 0.33
CA GLU A 226 16.86 5.63 1.07
C GLU A 226 17.25 4.37 0.27
N VAL A 227 17.57 3.28 0.98
CA VAL A 227 18.19 2.08 0.39
C VAL A 227 17.20 1.20 -0.39
N ARG A 228 15.91 1.22 -0.07
CA ARG A 228 14.84 0.43 -0.69
C ARG A 228 14.28 1.10 -1.96
N ALA A 229 14.85 2.20 -2.46
CA ALA A 229 14.33 2.90 -3.64
C ALA A 229 14.18 2.04 -4.92
N ASN A 230 14.94 0.96 -5.05
CA ASN A 230 14.84 0.01 -6.19
C ASN A 230 13.82 -1.09 -5.97
N GLU A 231 13.09 -1.11 -4.84
CA GLU A 231 12.23 -2.23 -4.48
C GLU A 231 11.23 -2.56 -5.57
N ASN A 232 10.61 -1.55 -6.19
CA ASN A 232 9.79 -1.71 -7.39
C ASN A 232 9.90 -0.50 -8.36
N ALA A 233 9.47 -0.69 -9.62
CA ALA A 233 9.52 0.35 -10.66
C ALA A 233 8.69 1.62 -10.33
N ASN A 234 7.52 1.50 -9.69
CA ASN A 234 6.73 2.66 -9.29
C ASN A 234 7.48 3.54 -8.28
N LEU A 235 8.16 2.92 -7.33
CA LEU A 235 8.96 3.60 -6.32
C LEU A 235 10.16 4.31 -6.96
N MET A 236 10.87 3.67 -7.89
CA MET A 236 11.95 4.31 -8.66
C MET A 236 11.46 5.53 -9.45
N ALA A 237 10.25 5.46 -10.03
CA ALA A 237 9.66 6.58 -10.77
C ALA A 237 9.40 7.80 -9.87
N ILE A 238 8.83 7.61 -8.68
CA ILE A 238 8.57 8.74 -7.76
C ILE A 238 9.84 9.29 -7.10
N HIS A 239 10.84 8.45 -6.79
CA HIS A 239 12.15 8.96 -6.38
C HIS A 239 12.81 9.81 -7.47
N THR A 240 12.75 9.35 -8.73
CA THR A 240 13.26 10.11 -9.88
C THR A 240 12.56 11.47 -10.00
N LEU A 241 11.24 11.50 -9.86
CA LEU A 241 10.43 12.71 -9.92
C LEU A 241 10.92 13.78 -8.92
N PHE A 242 11.16 13.39 -7.65
CA PHE A 242 11.60 14.36 -6.63
C PHE A 242 13.08 14.77 -6.76
N VAL A 243 13.93 13.94 -7.37
CA VAL A 243 15.30 14.36 -7.74
C VAL A 243 15.26 15.39 -8.89
N ARG A 244 14.36 15.20 -9.87
CA ARG A 244 14.10 16.20 -10.92
C ARG A 244 13.61 17.52 -10.31
N GLU A 245 12.65 17.46 -9.37
CA GLU A 245 12.11 18.65 -8.70
C GLU A 245 13.19 19.42 -7.93
N HIS A 246 14.04 18.72 -7.18
CA HIS A 246 15.18 19.35 -6.51
C HIS A 246 16.08 20.09 -7.50
N ASN A 247 16.47 19.44 -8.60
CA ASN A 247 17.35 20.05 -9.60
C ASN A 247 16.66 21.21 -10.35
N ARG A 248 15.35 21.13 -10.60
CA ARG A 248 14.54 22.22 -11.16
C ARG A 248 14.58 23.45 -10.25
N LEU A 249 14.34 23.26 -8.95
CA LEU A 249 14.40 24.32 -7.93
C LEU A 249 15.81 24.88 -7.79
N ALA A 250 16.84 24.04 -7.71
CA ALA A 250 18.24 24.47 -7.60
C ALA A 250 18.64 25.38 -8.78
N ASN A 251 18.26 25.01 -10.01
CA ASN A 251 18.48 25.83 -11.20
C ASN A 251 17.76 27.18 -11.12
N GLN A 252 16.50 27.20 -10.66
CA GLN A 252 15.71 28.43 -10.50
C GLN A 252 16.30 29.35 -9.43
N ILE A 253 16.70 28.80 -8.28
CA ILE A 253 17.33 29.55 -7.18
C ILE A 253 18.67 30.12 -7.64
N SER A 254 19.51 29.32 -8.33
CA SER A 254 20.79 29.78 -8.87
C SER A 254 20.61 30.93 -9.87
N ALA A 255 19.62 30.84 -10.76
CA ALA A 255 19.33 31.88 -11.74
C ALA A 255 18.78 33.17 -11.10
N ALA A 256 17.91 33.05 -10.10
CA ALA A 256 17.32 34.19 -9.40
C ALA A 256 18.32 34.88 -8.45
N CYS A 257 19.20 34.11 -7.83
CA CYS A 257 20.15 34.58 -6.82
C CYS A 257 21.58 34.08 -7.11
N PRO A 258 22.29 34.61 -8.13
CA PRO A 258 23.61 34.12 -8.53
C PRO A 258 24.73 34.27 -7.47
N SER A 259 24.49 35.01 -6.39
CA SER A 259 25.44 35.17 -5.29
C SER A 259 25.39 34.06 -4.24
N LEU A 260 24.40 33.16 -4.30
CA LEU A 260 24.32 32.03 -3.37
C LEU A 260 25.39 30.99 -3.68
N THR A 261 25.95 30.41 -2.63
CA THR A 261 26.87 29.26 -2.73
C THR A 261 26.13 27.98 -3.10
N ASP A 262 26.86 26.97 -3.57
CA ASP A 262 26.34 25.61 -3.80
C ASP A 262 25.51 25.10 -2.62
N GLU A 263 26.08 25.18 -1.40
CA GLU A 263 25.44 24.70 -0.18
C GLU A 263 24.14 25.45 0.12
N GLN A 264 24.12 26.77 -0.05
CA GLN A 264 22.91 27.56 0.17
C GLN A 264 21.80 27.22 -0.83
N ILE A 265 22.15 26.97 -2.10
CA ILE A 265 21.19 26.56 -3.13
C ILE A 265 20.63 25.17 -2.79
N TYR A 266 21.50 24.21 -2.49
CA TYR A 266 21.12 22.85 -2.13
C TYR A 266 20.17 22.81 -0.93
N GLN A 267 20.53 23.48 0.18
CA GLN A 267 19.71 23.47 1.39
C GLN A 267 18.37 24.18 1.18
N LYS A 268 18.35 25.24 0.36
CA LYS A 268 17.11 25.93 0.01
C LYS A 268 16.18 25.06 -0.82
N ALA A 269 16.70 24.38 -1.85
CA ALA A 269 15.93 23.43 -2.65
C ALA A 269 15.43 22.25 -1.79
N ARG A 270 16.30 21.66 -0.95
CA ARG A 270 15.94 20.61 0.03
C ARG A 270 14.79 21.03 0.93
N LYS A 271 14.82 22.25 1.47
CA LYS A 271 13.78 22.78 2.36
C LYS A 271 12.44 22.98 1.64
N ILE A 272 12.46 23.40 0.37
CA ILE A 272 11.23 23.53 -0.44
C ILE A 272 10.63 22.16 -0.74
N VAL A 273 11.43 21.20 -1.22
CA VAL A 273 10.98 19.82 -1.50
C VAL A 273 10.40 19.15 -0.27
N GLY A 274 11.06 19.27 0.89
CA GLY A 274 10.51 18.77 2.16
C GLY A 274 9.15 19.40 2.48
N GLY A 275 8.99 20.70 2.23
CA GLY A 275 7.70 21.38 2.39
C GLY A 275 6.62 20.91 1.41
N GLU A 276 6.96 20.64 0.16
CA GLU A 276 6.04 20.10 -0.85
C GLU A 276 5.54 18.71 -0.43
N ILE A 277 6.44 17.82 0.01
CA ILE A 277 6.11 16.50 0.52
C ILE A 277 5.21 16.60 1.76
N GLN A 278 5.51 17.51 2.70
CA GLN A 278 4.66 17.77 3.87
C GLN A 278 3.24 18.19 3.46
N VAL A 279 3.10 19.10 2.49
CA VAL A 279 1.80 19.59 2.04
C VAL A 279 1.01 18.52 1.29
N ILE A 280 1.63 17.82 0.33
CA ILE A 280 0.96 16.75 -0.43
C ILE A 280 0.48 15.66 0.54
N THR A 281 1.32 15.27 1.50
CA THR A 281 0.97 14.25 2.50
C THR A 281 -0.25 14.67 3.33
N PHE A 282 -0.27 15.90 3.85
CA PHE A 282 -1.35 16.34 4.75
C PHE A 282 -2.61 16.86 4.06
N LYS A 283 -2.52 17.33 2.80
CA LYS A 283 -3.64 17.95 2.09
C LYS A 283 -4.23 17.09 0.97
N GLU A 284 -3.53 16.05 0.53
CA GLU A 284 -4.02 15.17 -0.53
C GLU A 284 -4.05 13.71 -0.09
N PHE A 285 -2.91 13.16 0.34
CA PHE A 285 -2.80 11.75 0.73
C PHE A 285 -3.63 11.39 1.98
N LEU A 286 -3.41 12.04 3.12
CA LEU A 286 -4.13 11.73 4.35
C LEU A 286 -5.65 11.93 4.22
N PRO A 287 -6.17 13.00 3.59
CA PRO A 287 -7.60 13.11 3.29
C PRO A 287 -8.14 11.97 2.43
N ALA A 288 -7.37 11.55 1.41
CA ALA A 288 -7.78 10.46 0.54
C ALA A 288 -7.79 9.11 1.27
N LEU A 289 -6.83 8.89 2.18
CA LEU A 289 -6.72 7.69 3.00
C LEU A 289 -7.77 7.61 4.12
N LEU A 290 -7.97 8.72 4.86
CA LEU A 290 -8.80 8.77 6.07
C LEU A 290 -10.24 9.26 5.83
N ASN A 291 -10.63 9.37 4.55
CA ASN A 291 -11.93 9.88 4.10
C ASN A 291 -12.35 11.20 4.76
N GLY A 292 -11.43 12.16 4.82
CA GLY A 292 -11.69 13.50 5.35
C GLY A 292 -11.68 13.63 6.89
N ASP A 293 -11.40 12.58 7.66
CA ASP A 293 -11.13 12.72 9.11
C ASP A 293 -9.65 13.02 9.40
N GLU A 294 -9.18 14.12 8.81
CA GLU A 294 -7.78 14.54 8.79
C GLU A 294 -7.19 14.81 10.20
N PRO A 295 -5.85 14.86 10.33
CA PRO A 295 -5.19 15.45 11.48
C PRO A 295 -5.81 16.81 11.86
N ASN A 296 -6.00 17.04 13.17
CA ASN A 296 -6.57 18.26 13.72
C ASN A 296 -5.90 19.53 13.16
N GLU A 297 -6.58 20.67 13.21
CA GLU A 297 -6.00 21.95 12.77
C GLU A 297 -4.64 22.22 13.44
N TYR A 298 -3.63 22.56 12.65
CA TYR A 298 -2.28 22.80 13.15
C TYR A 298 -2.21 24.03 14.07
N LYS A 299 -1.75 23.85 15.30
CA LYS A 299 -1.65 24.93 16.32
C LYS A 299 -0.23 25.47 16.51
N GLY A 300 0.69 25.12 15.63
CA GLY A 300 2.10 25.48 15.72
C GLY A 300 2.95 24.43 16.43
N TYR A 301 4.28 24.61 16.36
CA TYR A 301 5.26 23.73 16.98
C TYR A 301 5.10 23.68 18.51
N ASN A 302 5.06 22.46 19.04
CA ASN A 302 5.02 22.18 20.46
C ASN A 302 6.25 21.36 20.89
N PRO A 303 7.24 21.96 21.59
CA PRO A 303 8.47 21.27 21.99
C PRO A 303 8.26 20.16 23.04
N LYS A 304 7.03 19.96 23.53
CA LYS A 304 6.67 18.87 24.47
C LYS A 304 6.17 17.62 23.75
N VAL A 305 5.90 17.67 22.45
CA VAL A 305 5.47 16.53 21.66
C VAL A 305 6.69 15.69 21.30
N ASN A 306 6.65 14.38 21.61
CA ASN A 306 7.65 13.44 21.15
C ASN A 306 7.27 12.97 19.73
N PRO A 307 8.10 13.23 18.71
CA PRO A 307 7.83 12.90 17.31
C PRO A 307 8.13 11.43 16.96
N GLY A 308 8.77 10.67 17.85
CA GLY A 308 9.26 9.33 17.53
C GLY A 308 8.21 8.43 16.87
N ILE A 309 8.63 7.67 15.87
CA ILE A 309 7.75 6.73 15.17
C ILE A 309 7.31 5.63 16.13
N ALA A 310 6.00 5.43 16.25
CA ALA A 310 5.45 4.39 17.10
C ALA A 310 5.82 3.01 16.56
N ASN A 311 6.19 2.07 17.44
CA ASN A 311 6.50 0.70 17.04
C ASN A 311 5.29 0.05 16.32
N VAL A 312 4.09 0.22 16.87
CA VAL A 312 2.85 -0.27 16.23
C VAL A 312 2.53 0.43 14.90
N PHE A 313 2.98 1.67 14.70
CA PHE A 313 2.80 2.39 13.43
C PHE A 313 3.65 1.75 12.32
N SER A 314 4.97 1.66 12.51
CA SER A 314 5.91 1.13 11.51
C SER A 314 5.77 -0.38 11.29
N THR A 315 5.40 -1.10 12.34
CA THR A 315 5.41 -2.57 12.32
C THR A 315 4.07 -3.17 11.91
N ALA A 316 2.97 -2.41 12.02
CA ALA A 316 1.64 -2.89 11.68
C ALA A 316 0.79 -1.86 10.93
N ALA A 317 0.46 -0.71 11.53
CA ALA A 317 -0.57 0.18 10.98
C ALA A 317 -0.24 0.75 9.60
N PHE A 318 1.00 1.21 9.38
CA PHE A 318 1.40 1.82 8.10
C PHE A 318 1.82 0.80 7.04
N ARG A 319 1.74 -0.50 7.36
CA ARG A 319 1.85 -1.61 6.40
C ARG A 319 0.52 -1.98 5.74
N LEU A 320 -0.50 -1.15 5.89
CA LEU A 320 -1.80 -1.32 5.21
C LEU A 320 -1.64 -1.41 3.69
N GLY A 321 -0.67 -0.68 3.13
CA GLY A 321 -0.44 -0.58 1.69
C GLY A 321 -0.16 -1.93 1.03
N HIS A 322 0.28 -2.94 1.79
CA HIS A 322 0.53 -4.29 1.26
C HIS A 322 -0.74 -5.01 0.76
N SER A 323 -1.93 -4.66 1.28
CA SER A 323 -3.22 -5.13 0.75
C SER A 323 -3.66 -4.38 -0.51
N ALA A 324 -3.21 -3.13 -0.67
CA ALA A 324 -3.63 -2.25 -1.74
C ALA A 324 -2.86 -2.43 -3.07
N ILE A 325 -1.75 -3.18 -3.08
CA ILE A 325 -0.89 -3.27 -4.26
C ILE A 325 -1.57 -4.04 -5.40
N SER A 326 -1.60 -3.44 -6.57
CA SER A 326 -2.08 -4.05 -7.81
C SER A 326 -1.10 -5.12 -8.34
N PRO A 327 -1.60 -6.22 -8.96
CA PRO A 327 -0.77 -7.31 -9.46
C PRO A 327 0.08 -6.93 -10.68
N GLU A 328 -0.26 -5.83 -11.34
CA GLU A 328 0.49 -5.26 -12.47
C GLU A 328 0.68 -3.75 -12.29
N VAL A 329 1.76 -3.26 -12.86
CA VAL A 329 2.05 -1.84 -13.08
C VAL A 329 1.50 -1.43 -14.44
N LEU A 330 0.43 -0.65 -14.45
CA LEU A 330 -0.11 -0.05 -15.68
C LEU A 330 0.89 0.95 -16.27
N ARG A 331 1.20 0.81 -17.56
CA ARG A 331 2.11 1.72 -18.29
C ARG A 331 1.43 2.26 -19.54
N ILE A 332 1.04 3.53 -19.50
CA ILE A 332 0.23 4.13 -20.57
C ILE A 332 0.84 5.42 -21.16
N ASP A 333 0.72 5.57 -22.46
CA ASP A 333 1.17 6.74 -23.21
C ASP A 333 0.24 7.96 -23.05
N GLU A 334 0.57 9.06 -23.72
CA GLU A 334 -0.23 10.29 -23.75
C GLU A 334 -1.61 10.12 -24.42
N ASN A 335 -1.83 9.03 -25.14
CA ASN A 335 -3.10 8.68 -25.78
C ASN A 335 -3.92 7.68 -24.95
N MET A 336 -3.51 7.44 -23.69
CA MET A 336 -4.13 6.48 -22.78
C MET A 336 -4.09 5.04 -23.31
N GLN A 337 -3.09 4.72 -24.15
CA GLN A 337 -2.85 3.38 -24.66
C GLN A 337 -1.69 2.74 -23.93
N VAL A 338 -1.73 1.41 -23.76
CA VAL A 338 -0.59 0.67 -23.21
C VAL A 338 0.62 0.86 -24.13
N ILE A 339 1.78 1.16 -23.55
CA ILE A 339 3.02 1.36 -24.30
C ILE A 339 3.46 0.07 -25.03
N PRO A 340 4.32 0.14 -26.08
CA PRO A 340 4.76 -1.04 -26.82
C PRO A 340 5.39 -2.15 -25.97
N ASP A 341 6.04 -1.79 -24.86
CA ASP A 341 6.66 -2.71 -23.90
C ASP A 341 5.63 -3.41 -22.98
N GLY A 342 4.34 -3.04 -23.05
CA GLY A 342 3.24 -3.65 -22.29
C GLY A 342 3.11 -3.14 -20.85
N ASN A 343 2.23 -3.74 -20.06
CA ASN A 343 2.25 -3.60 -18.60
C ASN A 343 3.32 -4.51 -17.99
N LEU A 344 3.70 -4.25 -16.73
CA LEU A 344 4.71 -5.05 -16.02
C LEU A 344 4.06 -5.79 -14.85
N GLY A 345 4.22 -7.11 -14.75
CA GLY A 345 3.76 -7.82 -13.55
C GLY A 345 4.52 -7.34 -12.31
N ILE A 346 3.88 -7.22 -11.14
CA ILE A 346 4.53 -6.61 -9.97
C ILE A 346 5.80 -7.38 -9.54
N VAL A 347 5.84 -8.71 -9.73
CA VAL A 347 7.05 -9.53 -9.50
C VAL A 347 8.19 -9.14 -10.45
N GLU A 348 7.89 -8.83 -11.71
CA GLU A 348 8.85 -8.40 -12.72
C GLU A 348 9.30 -6.94 -12.52
N ALA A 349 8.50 -6.16 -11.78
CA ALA A 349 8.82 -4.79 -11.40
C ALA A 349 9.84 -4.71 -10.25
N PHE A 350 10.05 -5.79 -9.50
CA PHE A 350 10.95 -5.79 -8.36
C PHE A 350 12.42 -5.71 -8.78
N PHE A 351 13.17 -4.76 -8.21
CA PHE A 351 14.61 -4.57 -8.47
C PHE A 351 14.96 -4.52 -9.97
N ASN A 352 14.07 -3.92 -10.78
CA ASN A 352 14.20 -3.84 -12.24
C ASN A 352 14.32 -2.39 -12.76
N PRO A 353 15.52 -1.78 -12.70
CA PRO A 353 15.78 -0.43 -13.26
C PRO A 353 15.54 -0.30 -14.76
N GLU A 354 15.66 -1.39 -15.52
CA GLU A 354 15.50 -1.40 -17.00
C GLU A 354 14.08 -0.98 -17.40
N ALA A 355 13.08 -1.28 -16.57
CA ALA A 355 11.68 -0.86 -16.74
C ALA A 355 11.49 0.66 -16.87
N ILE A 356 12.48 1.47 -16.45
CA ILE A 356 12.47 2.93 -16.60
C ILE A 356 13.61 3.39 -17.50
N SER A 357 14.80 2.80 -17.40
CA SER A 357 15.97 3.27 -18.17
C SER A 357 15.91 2.92 -19.64
N GLU A 358 15.23 1.82 -19.99
CA GLU A 358 15.15 1.31 -21.36
C GLU A 358 13.70 1.29 -21.89
N GLU A 359 12.70 1.14 -21.03
CA GLU A 359 11.29 0.88 -21.40
C GLU A 359 10.35 2.10 -21.20
N GLY A 360 10.71 3.26 -21.76
CA GLY A 360 9.79 4.40 -21.90
C GLY A 360 9.82 5.46 -20.79
N GLY A 361 10.75 5.39 -19.84
CA GLY A 361 10.91 6.41 -18.80
C GLY A 361 9.95 6.29 -17.62
N ILE A 362 9.80 7.37 -16.85
CA ILE A 362 8.93 7.38 -15.67
C ILE A 362 7.49 7.76 -16.03
N GLU A 363 7.31 8.41 -17.17
CA GLU A 363 6.07 9.06 -17.56
C GLU A 363 4.91 8.07 -17.77
N PRO A 364 5.10 6.90 -18.44
CA PRO A 364 4.02 5.92 -18.57
C PRO A 364 3.55 5.34 -17.24
N ILE A 365 4.48 5.15 -16.30
CA ILE A 365 4.22 4.65 -14.96
C ILE A 365 3.42 5.70 -14.16
N LEU A 366 3.86 6.96 -14.16
CA LEU A 366 3.17 8.05 -13.47
C LEU A 366 1.74 8.27 -14.00
N ARG A 367 1.52 8.14 -15.32
CA ARG A 367 0.14 8.14 -15.87
C ARG A 367 -0.65 6.92 -15.42
N GLY A 368 -0.05 5.73 -15.41
CA GLY A 368 -0.70 4.50 -14.96
C GLY A 368 -1.17 4.57 -13.51
N LEU A 369 -0.28 5.00 -12.60
CA LEU A 369 -0.57 5.22 -11.19
C LEU A 369 -1.76 6.15 -10.95
N ALA A 370 -1.95 7.14 -11.83
CA ALA A 370 -3.05 8.10 -11.77
C ALA A 370 -4.39 7.50 -12.25
N ASN A 371 -4.36 6.43 -13.05
CA ASN A 371 -5.54 5.90 -13.76
C ASN A 371 -5.95 4.50 -13.31
N GLN A 372 -5.07 3.79 -12.61
CA GLN A 372 -5.34 2.47 -12.08
C GLN A 372 -5.90 2.57 -10.66
N LEU A 373 -6.99 1.85 -10.39
CA LEU A 373 -7.50 1.65 -9.04
C LEU A 373 -6.57 0.70 -8.28
N HIS A 374 -6.21 1.07 -7.06
CA HIS A 374 -5.53 0.16 -6.16
C HIS A 374 -6.46 -0.95 -5.67
N GLN A 375 -5.90 -2.08 -5.20
CA GLN A 375 -6.70 -3.16 -4.58
C GLN A 375 -7.35 -2.68 -3.27
N GLU A 376 -8.44 -3.27 -2.83
CA GLU A 376 -9.07 -2.93 -1.54
C GLU A 376 -8.06 -3.05 -0.39
N ILE A 377 -8.20 -2.17 0.61
CA ILE A 377 -7.48 -2.34 1.87
C ILE A 377 -8.36 -3.18 2.77
N ASP A 378 -8.16 -4.49 2.70
CA ASP A 378 -8.92 -5.48 3.43
C ASP A 378 -8.03 -6.67 3.87
N SER A 379 -8.67 -7.76 4.31
CA SER A 379 -7.97 -8.96 4.77
C SER A 379 -7.10 -9.62 3.70
N PHE A 380 -7.25 -9.29 2.42
CA PHE A 380 -6.66 -10.04 1.32
C PHE A 380 -5.40 -9.39 0.77
N VAL A 381 -4.49 -10.24 0.27
CA VAL A 381 -3.27 -9.81 -0.41
C VAL A 381 -3.03 -10.70 -1.64
N ILE A 382 -2.69 -10.07 -2.76
CA ILE A 382 -2.38 -10.73 -4.02
C ILE A 382 -1.27 -11.79 -3.89
N ASP A 383 -1.36 -12.85 -4.69
CA ASP A 383 -0.43 -13.98 -4.66
C ASP A 383 1.01 -13.59 -5.02
N GLU A 384 1.20 -12.55 -5.81
CA GLU A 384 2.53 -12.02 -6.14
C GLU A 384 3.31 -11.60 -4.88
N LEU A 385 2.63 -11.08 -3.86
CA LEU A 385 3.22 -10.72 -2.57
C LEU A 385 3.13 -11.85 -1.54
N ARG A 386 2.09 -12.68 -1.60
CA ARG A 386 1.85 -13.77 -0.66
C ARG A 386 2.69 -15.01 -0.92
N ASN A 387 3.05 -15.27 -2.19
CA ASN A 387 3.70 -16.51 -2.61
C ASN A 387 5.01 -16.28 -3.37
N ASN A 388 5.20 -15.11 -3.99
CA ASN A 388 6.32 -14.85 -4.90
C ASN A 388 7.16 -13.61 -4.54
N LEU A 389 7.03 -13.07 -3.32
CA LEU A 389 7.80 -11.90 -2.90
C LEU A 389 9.30 -12.19 -3.02
N PHE A 390 9.98 -11.40 -3.85
CA PHE A 390 11.42 -11.51 -4.15
C PHE A 390 11.88 -12.95 -4.43
N SER A 391 11.13 -13.67 -5.24
CA SER A 391 11.42 -15.03 -5.75
C SER A 391 11.17 -16.22 -4.82
N SER A 392 10.80 -16.04 -3.54
CA SER A 392 10.29 -17.13 -2.68
C SER A 392 9.99 -16.67 -1.24
N SER A 393 9.01 -15.80 -1.02
CA SER A 393 8.59 -15.38 0.33
C SER A 393 7.12 -14.97 0.37
N ASP A 394 6.62 -14.73 1.58
CA ASP A 394 5.23 -14.38 1.89
C ASP A 394 5.20 -13.11 2.74
N LEU A 395 4.82 -11.99 2.13
CA LEU A 395 4.80 -10.68 2.78
C LEU A 395 3.84 -10.62 3.98
N PRO A 396 2.57 -11.08 3.90
CA PRO A 396 1.70 -11.23 5.07
C PRO A 396 2.33 -12.00 6.22
N SER A 397 2.97 -13.14 5.93
CA SER A 397 3.64 -13.97 6.93
C SER A 397 4.79 -13.24 7.60
N LEU A 398 5.59 -12.49 6.82
CA LEU A 398 6.64 -11.63 7.35
C LEU A 398 6.09 -10.49 8.23
N ASN A 399 4.96 -9.88 7.86
CA ASN A 399 4.32 -8.82 8.67
C ASN A 399 3.88 -9.34 10.04
N MET A 400 3.18 -10.48 10.08
CA MET A 400 2.76 -11.12 11.32
C MET A 400 3.96 -11.52 12.19
N GLN A 401 4.96 -12.19 11.60
CA GLN A 401 6.14 -12.63 12.32
C GLN A 401 6.97 -11.44 12.85
N ARG A 402 7.05 -10.35 12.09
CA ARG A 402 7.71 -9.10 12.52
C ARG A 402 6.97 -8.43 13.67
N GLY A 403 5.64 -8.41 13.66
CA GLY A 403 4.83 -7.95 14.79
C GLY A 403 5.12 -8.73 16.07
N ARG A 404 5.24 -10.06 15.96
CA ARG A 404 5.63 -10.94 17.07
C ARG A 404 7.05 -10.68 17.55
N ASP A 405 8.00 -10.51 16.63
CA ASP A 405 9.40 -10.13 16.91
C ASP A 405 9.53 -8.81 17.68
N HIS A 406 8.68 -7.84 17.35
CA HIS A 406 8.67 -6.51 17.99
C HIS A 406 7.92 -6.48 19.34
N GLY A 407 7.34 -7.61 19.74
CA GLY A 407 6.55 -7.70 20.96
C GLY A 407 5.27 -6.87 20.88
N LEU A 408 4.63 -6.79 19.71
CA LEU A 408 3.33 -6.11 19.58
C LEU A 408 2.24 -6.93 20.29
N PRO A 409 1.37 -6.29 21.10
CA PRO A 409 0.17 -6.92 21.63
C PRO A 409 -0.77 -7.46 20.55
N SER A 410 -1.71 -8.31 20.95
CA SER A 410 -2.81 -8.69 20.05
C SER A 410 -3.59 -7.46 19.60
N TYR A 411 -4.20 -7.56 18.44
CA TYR A 411 -5.02 -6.49 17.87
C TYR A 411 -6.09 -6.01 18.85
N ASN A 412 -6.81 -6.93 19.51
CA ASN A 412 -7.88 -6.55 20.45
C ASN A 412 -7.33 -5.86 21.71
N ALA A 413 -6.15 -6.26 22.20
CA ALA A 413 -5.49 -5.56 23.30
C ALA A 413 -5.06 -4.14 22.90
N LEU A 414 -4.54 -3.97 21.68
CA LEU A 414 -4.22 -2.65 21.12
C LEU A 414 -5.44 -1.74 21.09
N ARG A 415 -6.62 -2.24 20.69
CA ARG A 415 -7.87 -1.45 20.75
C ARG A 415 -8.09 -0.88 22.14
N GLY A 416 -7.98 -1.73 23.17
CA GLY A 416 -8.12 -1.30 24.57
C GLY A 416 -7.08 -0.26 25.01
N TYR A 417 -5.81 -0.45 24.64
CA TYR A 417 -4.74 0.52 24.96
C TYR A 417 -4.94 1.89 24.30
N TRP A 418 -5.54 1.90 23.11
CA TRP A 418 -5.87 3.12 22.38
C TRP A 418 -7.27 3.67 22.70
N GLY A 419 -7.95 3.11 23.72
CA GLY A 419 -9.22 3.62 24.23
C GLY A 419 -10.43 3.28 23.36
N LEU A 420 -10.29 2.36 22.42
CA LEU A 420 -11.38 1.81 21.63
C LEU A 420 -12.03 0.62 22.36
N GLU A 421 -13.30 0.35 22.04
CA GLU A 421 -14.00 -0.81 22.56
C GLU A 421 -13.37 -2.09 22.02
N MET A 422 -13.02 -3.01 22.91
CA MET A 422 -12.53 -4.33 22.55
C MET A 422 -13.68 -5.17 22.00
N PHE A 423 -13.39 -5.96 20.96
CA PHE A 423 -14.33 -6.89 20.38
C PHE A 423 -14.54 -8.10 21.28
N MET A 424 -15.79 -8.58 21.35
CA MET A 424 -16.17 -9.75 22.15
C MET A 424 -16.22 -11.01 21.29
N THR A 425 -16.48 -10.85 20.00
CA THR A 425 -16.62 -11.91 19.00
C THR A 425 -15.91 -11.51 17.71
N PHE A 426 -15.69 -12.47 16.80
CA PHE A 426 -15.10 -12.18 15.49
C PHE A 426 -16.07 -11.36 14.61
N GLU A 427 -17.38 -11.54 14.79
CA GLU A 427 -18.43 -10.80 14.11
C GLU A 427 -18.42 -9.30 14.46
N ASP A 428 -17.93 -8.93 15.65
CA ASP A 428 -17.75 -7.52 16.01
C ASP A 428 -16.60 -6.86 15.20
N LEU A 429 -15.59 -7.65 14.79
CA LEU A 429 -14.46 -7.18 13.97
C LEU A 429 -14.85 -7.04 12.50
N ASN A 430 -15.52 -8.04 11.94
CA ASN A 430 -15.90 -8.07 10.54
C ASN A 430 -17.24 -8.81 10.38
N PRO A 431 -18.25 -8.24 9.70
CA PRO A 431 -19.54 -8.88 9.52
C PRO A 431 -19.54 -9.99 8.45
N ASP A 432 -18.43 -10.14 7.71
CA ASP A 432 -18.28 -11.17 6.70
C ASP A 432 -18.09 -12.55 7.34
N ALA A 433 -19.08 -13.41 7.17
CA ALA A 433 -19.07 -14.75 7.74
C ALA A 433 -17.91 -15.63 7.25
N GLU A 434 -17.38 -15.39 6.05
CA GLU A 434 -16.23 -16.16 5.54
C GLU A 434 -14.96 -15.78 6.29
N ILE A 435 -14.71 -14.48 6.41
CA ILE A 435 -13.60 -13.91 7.19
C ILE A 435 -13.73 -14.33 8.66
N VAL A 436 -14.92 -14.24 9.24
CA VAL A 436 -15.21 -14.68 10.61
C VAL A 436 -14.89 -16.16 10.81
N SER A 437 -15.37 -17.02 9.90
CA SER A 437 -15.11 -18.46 9.96
C SER A 437 -13.62 -18.77 9.81
N ALA A 438 -12.94 -18.10 8.88
CA ALA A 438 -11.49 -18.23 8.67
C ALA A 438 -10.72 -17.83 9.92
N LEU A 439 -10.98 -16.65 10.49
CA LEU A 439 -10.37 -16.17 11.73
C LEU A 439 -10.64 -17.10 12.91
N ALA A 440 -11.88 -17.55 13.08
CA ALA A 440 -12.25 -18.46 14.16
C ALA A 440 -11.52 -19.81 14.06
N SER A 441 -11.33 -20.31 12.83
CA SER A 441 -10.64 -21.58 12.59
C SER A 441 -9.15 -21.54 12.96
N VAL A 442 -8.49 -20.39 12.84
CA VAL A 442 -7.05 -20.24 13.11
C VAL A 442 -6.77 -19.67 14.50
N TYR A 443 -7.48 -18.63 14.94
CA TYR A 443 -7.20 -17.95 16.20
C TYR A 443 -7.97 -18.49 17.40
N GLY A 444 -9.14 -19.10 17.16
CA GLY A 444 -10.05 -19.64 18.19
C GLY A 444 -10.73 -18.59 19.09
N ASP A 445 -10.06 -17.48 19.37
CA ASP A 445 -10.53 -16.36 20.20
C ASP A 445 -10.07 -15.02 19.58
N VAL A 446 -10.98 -14.04 19.53
CA VAL A 446 -10.72 -12.69 18.96
C VAL A 446 -9.55 -11.97 19.65
N ASN A 447 -9.25 -12.33 20.91
CA ASN A 447 -8.14 -11.77 21.67
C ASN A 447 -6.75 -12.26 21.21
N ASN A 448 -6.69 -13.26 20.32
CA ASN A 448 -5.43 -13.82 19.83
C ASN A 448 -4.97 -13.26 18.49
N ILE A 449 -5.77 -12.41 17.82
CA ILE A 449 -5.48 -11.89 16.48
C ILE A 449 -4.18 -11.07 16.50
N ASP A 450 -3.27 -11.35 15.55
CA ASP A 450 -2.05 -10.57 15.38
C ASP A 450 -2.38 -9.12 14.95
N ALA A 451 -1.60 -8.15 15.44
CA ALA A 451 -1.86 -6.72 15.23
C ALA A 451 -2.14 -6.35 13.77
N TRP A 452 -1.28 -6.77 12.84
CA TRP A 452 -1.42 -6.46 11.42
C TRP A 452 -2.67 -7.10 10.79
N VAL A 453 -2.99 -8.35 11.13
CA VAL A 453 -4.18 -9.05 10.60
C VAL A 453 -5.44 -8.32 11.02
N GLY A 454 -5.58 -8.00 12.30
CA GLY A 454 -6.75 -7.29 12.78
C GLY A 454 -6.86 -5.86 12.22
N ILE A 455 -5.73 -5.19 11.97
CA ILE A 455 -5.68 -3.86 11.36
C ILE A 455 -6.29 -3.87 9.95
N ILE A 456 -5.94 -4.82 9.09
CA ILE A 456 -6.46 -4.87 7.71
C ILE A 456 -7.83 -5.56 7.63
N THR A 457 -8.22 -6.32 8.66
CA THR A 457 -9.49 -7.06 8.67
C THR A 457 -10.64 -6.31 9.32
N GLU A 458 -10.36 -5.27 10.10
CA GLU A 458 -11.41 -4.45 10.71
C GLU A 458 -12.31 -3.82 9.63
N TYR A 459 -13.58 -4.18 9.64
CA TYR A 459 -14.52 -3.72 8.63
C TYR A 459 -14.86 -2.24 8.83
N ASP A 460 -14.74 -1.45 7.76
CA ASP A 460 -15.24 -0.07 7.74
C ASP A 460 -16.62 0.03 7.06
N ASN A 461 -17.53 0.78 7.68
CA ASN A 461 -18.81 1.15 7.08
C ASN A 461 -18.86 2.62 6.61
N GLY A 462 -17.78 3.38 6.79
CA GLY A 462 -17.72 4.84 6.60
C GLY A 462 -16.94 5.33 5.38
N GLY A 463 -16.39 4.42 4.57
CA GLY A 463 -15.68 4.73 3.32
C GLY A 463 -14.26 5.28 3.48
N SER A 464 -13.66 5.07 4.65
CA SER A 464 -12.23 5.25 4.90
C SER A 464 -11.44 4.02 4.47
N LEU A 465 -10.27 4.25 3.89
CA LEU A 465 -9.32 3.17 3.58
C LEU A 465 -8.54 2.73 4.83
N ALA A 466 -8.56 3.54 5.88
CA ALA A 466 -8.00 3.22 7.18
C ALA A 466 -9.02 3.60 8.25
N SER A 467 -9.65 2.61 8.87
CA SER A 467 -10.72 2.80 9.86
C SER A 467 -10.29 2.32 11.25
N GLY A 468 -11.15 2.57 12.25
CA GLY A 468 -11.01 2.03 13.60
C GLY A 468 -9.67 2.27 14.27
N LEU A 469 -8.98 1.18 14.64
CA LEU A 469 -7.68 1.28 15.30
C LEU A 469 -6.58 1.81 14.35
N MET A 470 -6.60 1.38 13.09
CA MET A 470 -5.64 1.82 12.07
C MET A 470 -5.69 3.34 11.90
N HIS A 471 -6.90 3.88 11.75
CA HIS A 471 -7.16 5.31 11.70
C HIS A 471 -6.55 6.06 12.88
N THR A 472 -6.83 5.58 14.09
CA THR A 472 -6.41 6.23 15.34
C THR A 472 -4.89 6.31 15.44
N ILE A 473 -4.18 5.23 15.10
CA ILE A 473 -2.71 5.16 15.14
C ILE A 473 -2.10 6.08 14.07
N ILE A 474 -2.59 6.01 12.82
CA ILE A 474 -2.07 6.81 11.70
C ILE A 474 -2.27 8.31 12.00
N LYS A 475 -3.48 8.71 12.37
CA LYS A 475 -3.79 10.11 12.72
C LYS A 475 -2.90 10.60 13.86
N ASN A 476 -2.73 9.81 14.92
CA ASN A 476 -1.85 10.16 16.03
C ASN A 476 -0.40 10.36 15.59
N GLN A 477 0.16 9.42 14.81
CA GLN A 477 1.54 9.49 14.34
C GLN A 477 1.78 10.76 13.51
N PHE A 478 0.94 11.01 12.51
CA PHE A 478 1.07 12.18 11.65
C PHE A 478 0.87 13.49 12.44
N GLU A 479 -0.04 13.54 13.41
CA GLU A 479 -0.15 14.70 14.29
C GLU A 479 1.12 14.95 15.12
N ARG A 480 1.76 13.90 15.65
CA ARG A 480 2.98 14.05 16.44
C ARG A 480 4.15 14.56 15.62
N ILE A 481 4.40 14.00 14.44
CA ILE A 481 5.52 14.44 13.59
C ILE A 481 5.29 15.85 13.07
N ARG A 482 4.06 16.26 12.78
CA ARG A 482 3.75 17.65 12.40
C ARG A 482 3.90 18.62 13.57
N ASN A 483 3.31 18.29 14.72
CA ASN A 483 3.26 19.20 15.87
C ASN A 483 4.60 19.27 16.61
N GLY A 484 5.43 18.23 16.53
CA GLY A 484 6.76 18.15 17.12
C GLY A 484 7.88 18.68 16.21
N ASP A 485 7.58 19.08 14.97
CA ASP A 485 8.58 19.54 14.01
C ASP A 485 8.74 21.07 14.01
N ARG A 486 9.91 21.54 14.46
CA ARG A 486 10.27 22.97 14.51
C ARG A 486 10.49 23.57 13.12
N PHE A 487 10.75 22.72 12.12
CA PHE A 487 11.00 23.11 10.74
C PHE A 487 9.81 22.83 9.82
N TRP A 488 8.62 22.59 10.39
CA TRP A 488 7.38 22.43 9.63
C TRP A 488 7.19 23.62 8.67
N TYR A 489 6.89 23.37 7.39
CA TYR A 489 7.05 24.34 6.31
C TYR A 489 6.39 25.70 6.58
N SER A 490 5.20 25.70 7.22
CA SER A 490 4.43 26.91 7.44
C SER A 490 5.03 27.84 8.49
N ILE A 491 5.89 27.31 9.37
CA ILE A 491 6.55 28.07 10.45
C ILE A 491 8.07 28.21 10.25
N ASP A 492 8.66 27.52 9.28
CA ASP A 492 10.10 27.57 9.04
C ASP A 492 10.57 29.01 8.76
N PRO A 493 11.48 29.58 9.56
CA PRO A 493 11.89 30.99 9.43
C PRO A 493 12.73 31.26 8.16
N ASP A 494 13.33 30.24 7.55
CA ASP A 494 14.14 30.42 6.33
C ASP A 494 13.30 30.35 5.04
N LEU A 495 12.01 30.01 5.16
CA LEU A 495 11.04 30.11 4.07
C LEU A 495 10.34 31.48 4.13
N SER A 496 10.46 32.22 3.03
CA SER A 496 9.75 33.48 2.82
C SER A 496 8.23 33.25 2.72
N SER A 497 7.45 34.32 2.84
CA SER A 497 5.99 34.23 2.72
C SER A 497 5.53 33.74 1.34
N SER A 498 6.25 34.10 0.27
CA SER A 498 5.97 33.63 -1.09
C SER A 498 6.30 32.15 -1.27
N GLU A 499 7.42 31.66 -0.73
CA GLU A 499 7.77 30.24 -0.76
C GLU A 499 6.77 29.39 0.03
N LYS A 500 6.36 29.84 1.22
CA LYS A 500 5.31 29.18 1.99
C LYS A 500 3.99 29.14 1.24
N ALA A 501 3.62 30.23 0.56
CA ALA A 501 2.41 30.29 -0.26
C ALA A 501 2.49 29.34 -1.46
N PHE A 502 3.64 29.28 -2.13
CA PHE A 502 3.90 28.34 -3.22
C PHE A 502 3.76 26.89 -2.73
N ILE A 503 4.54 26.49 -1.72
CA ILE A 503 4.48 25.15 -1.12
C ILE A 503 3.05 24.78 -0.72
N CYS A 504 2.33 25.70 -0.07
CA CYS A 504 0.95 25.50 0.37
C CYS A 504 -0.05 25.26 -0.78
N SER A 505 0.27 25.73 -1.98
CA SER A 505 -0.57 25.64 -3.19
C SER A 505 -0.24 24.47 -4.11
N VAL A 506 0.96 23.89 -3.99
CA VAL A 506 1.43 22.80 -4.82
C VAL A 506 0.65 21.52 -4.52
N ARG A 507 0.32 20.82 -5.59
CA ARG A 507 -0.27 19.47 -5.57
C ARG A 507 0.69 18.47 -6.21
N LEU A 508 0.52 17.18 -5.94
CA LEU A 508 1.37 16.15 -6.57
C LEU A 508 1.31 16.20 -8.10
N LYS A 509 0.13 16.48 -8.67
CA LYS A 509 -0.02 16.68 -10.12
C LYS A 509 0.91 17.79 -10.64
N ASP A 510 1.06 18.88 -9.89
CA ASP A 510 1.83 20.03 -10.34
C ASP A 510 3.33 19.68 -10.35
N ILE A 511 3.79 18.90 -9.36
CA ILE A 511 5.16 18.35 -9.35
C ILE A 511 5.38 17.45 -10.57
N ILE A 512 4.42 16.60 -10.91
CA ILE A 512 4.50 15.74 -12.10
C ILE A 512 4.60 16.60 -13.37
N GLU A 513 3.67 17.53 -13.59
CA GLU A 513 3.65 18.40 -14.78
C GLU A 513 4.87 19.34 -14.87
N MET A 514 5.48 19.72 -13.73
CA MET A 514 6.68 20.57 -13.72
C MET A 514 7.99 19.81 -14.05
N ASN A 515 7.99 18.48 -13.95
CA ASN A 515 9.20 17.64 -14.06
C ASN A 515 9.10 16.53 -15.12
N THR A 516 8.01 16.51 -15.89
CA THR A 516 7.75 15.57 -16.98
C THR A 516 7.09 16.29 -18.16
N ASP A 517 6.81 15.58 -19.24
CA ASP A 517 5.99 16.06 -20.36
C ASP A 517 4.49 15.75 -20.19
N ILE A 518 4.09 15.13 -19.08
CA ILE A 518 2.71 14.74 -18.81
C ILE A 518 1.84 15.99 -18.73
N THR A 519 0.66 15.91 -19.37
CA THR A 519 -0.39 16.92 -19.24
C THR A 519 -1.74 16.24 -19.04
N GLY A 520 -2.69 16.94 -18.42
CA GLY A 520 -4.09 16.48 -18.37
C GLY A 520 -4.39 15.44 -17.29
N LEU A 521 -3.54 15.32 -16.27
CA LEU A 521 -3.86 14.56 -15.07
C LEU A 521 -5.02 15.20 -14.31
N GLN A 522 -5.78 14.37 -13.60
CA GLN A 522 -6.80 14.84 -12.68
C GLN A 522 -6.23 15.77 -11.60
N ASP A 523 -7.08 16.64 -11.07
CA ASP A 523 -6.69 17.61 -10.06
C ASP A 523 -6.11 16.96 -8.80
N ASN A 524 -6.69 15.85 -8.34
CA ASN A 524 -6.17 15.07 -7.22
C ASN A 524 -5.74 13.70 -7.71
N VAL A 525 -4.43 13.47 -7.86
CA VAL A 525 -3.95 12.20 -8.45
C VAL A 525 -4.20 10.99 -7.57
N PHE A 526 -4.55 11.15 -6.28
CA PHE A 526 -4.94 10.07 -5.38
C PHE A 526 -6.33 9.47 -5.69
N TYR A 527 -7.03 10.05 -6.66
CA TYR A 527 -8.33 9.61 -7.14
C TYR A 527 -8.20 9.30 -8.62
N VAL A 528 -8.83 8.23 -9.08
CA VAL A 528 -8.93 7.96 -10.53
C VAL A 528 -9.91 8.94 -11.18
N PRO A 529 -9.84 9.16 -12.51
CA PRO A 529 -10.83 9.98 -13.21
C PRO A 529 -12.28 9.48 -13.05
N ASP A 530 -13.25 10.40 -13.08
CA ASP A 530 -14.67 10.06 -13.01
C ASP A 530 -15.08 9.02 -14.06
N GLY A 531 -15.77 7.96 -13.61
CA GLY A 531 -16.19 6.84 -14.47
C GLY A 531 -15.17 5.71 -14.61
N ALA A 532 -13.99 5.82 -13.99
CA ALA A 532 -13.04 4.70 -13.87
C ALA A 532 -13.40 3.72 -12.74
N VAL A 533 -14.25 4.13 -11.80
CA VAL A 533 -14.80 3.23 -10.78
C VAL A 533 -15.83 2.32 -11.43
N PRO A 534 -15.68 0.99 -11.34
CA PRO A 534 -16.77 0.09 -11.71
C PRO A 534 -17.93 0.35 -10.75
N ASP A 535 -19.01 0.97 -11.23
CA ASP A 535 -20.29 0.91 -10.52
C ASP A 535 -20.64 -0.59 -10.38
N PHE A 536 -21.10 -1.05 -9.22
CA PHE A 536 -21.62 -2.40 -9.01
C PHE A 536 -23.13 -2.34 -8.73
N ASP A 537 -23.90 -3.21 -9.37
CA ASP A 537 -25.33 -3.36 -9.11
C ASP A 537 -25.60 -4.73 -8.46
N GLU A 538 -26.76 -4.87 -7.81
CA GLU A 538 -27.26 -6.16 -7.32
C GLU A 538 -28.35 -6.68 -8.27
N LEU A 539 -28.22 -7.93 -8.70
CA LEU A 539 -29.25 -8.63 -9.47
C LEU A 539 -29.72 -9.88 -8.72
N THR A 540 -30.99 -9.89 -8.33
CA THR A 540 -31.65 -11.11 -7.81
C THR A 540 -32.35 -11.86 -8.95
N ILE A 541 -31.97 -13.12 -9.16
CA ILE A 541 -32.51 -14.03 -10.17
C ILE A 541 -33.29 -15.15 -9.49
N SER A 542 -34.57 -15.30 -9.85
CA SER A 542 -35.48 -16.29 -9.24
C SER A 542 -35.65 -17.57 -10.06
N SER A 543 -35.09 -17.63 -11.28
CA SER A 543 -35.16 -18.81 -12.15
C SER A 543 -33.80 -19.10 -12.79
N VAL A 544 -33.22 -20.27 -12.51
CA VAL A 544 -31.93 -20.72 -13.03
C VAL A 544 -32.10 -21.94 -13.94
N LYS A 545 -31.36 -21.94 -15.04
CA LYS A 545 -31.36 -23.02 -16.02
C LYS A 545 -30.02 -23.74 -15.93
N ILE A 546 -30.00 -24.88 -15.23
CA ILE A 546 -28.84 -25.78 -15.22
C ILE A 546 -28.89 -26.60 -16.51
N ILE A 547 -27.89 -26.45 -17.38
CA ILE A 547 -27.92 -26.98 -18.75
C ILE A 547 -27.24 -28.35 -18.85
N ASP A 548 -26.26 -28.65 -17.98
CA ASP A 548 -25.54 -29.93 -17.99
C ASP A 548 -25.48 -30.57 -16.58
N GLY A 549 -26.07 -31.77 -16.48
CA GLY A 549 -26.22 -32.56 -15.24
C GLY A 549 -27.68 -32.79 -14.86
N LYS A 550 -28.07 -34.00 -14.44
CA LYS A 550 -29.39 -34.20 -13.84
C LYS A 550 -29.35 -33.73 -12.39
N TYR A 551 -30.28 -32.86 -12.04
CA TYR A 551 -30.50 -32.44 -10.67
C TYR A 551 -31.96 -32.65 -10.27
N TRP A 552 -32.22 -32.83 -8.98
CA TRP A 552 -33.57 -32.87 -8.43
C TRP A 552 -33.58 -32.26 -7.03
N TRP A 553 -34.77 -31.90 -6.56
CA TRP A 553 -34.95 -31.35 -5.22
C TRP A 553 -35.71 -32.35 -4.36
N GLN A 554 -35.28 -32.54 -3.11
CA GLN A 554 -36.01 -33.30 -2.10
C GLN A 554 -35.81 -32.63 -0.74
N ASN A 555 -36.89 -32.30 -0.03
CA ASN A 555 -36.84 -31.67 1.31
C ASN A 555 -35.88 -30.47 1.38
N ASP A 556 -36.02 -29.53 0.44
CA ASP A 556 -35.21 -28.31 0.32
C ASP A 556 -33.70 -28.53 0.11
N THR A 557 -33.29 -29.78 -0.14
CA THR A 557 -31.95 -30.15 -0.56
C THR A 557 -31.91 -30.27 -2.09
N MET A 558 -30.94 -29.62 -2.73
CA MET A 558 -30.65 -29.82 -4.16
C MET A 558 -29.70 -31.00 -4.31
N TYR A 559 -30.08 -31.94 -5.17
CA TYR A 559 -29.31 -33.12 -5.55
C TYR A 559 -28.75 -32.93 -6.95
N ILE A 560 -27.46 -33.21 -7.15
CA ILE A 560 -26.77 -33.08 -8.44
C ILE A 560 -26.08 -34.41 -8.79
N GLU A 561 -26.46 -35.09 -9.87
CA GLU A 561 -25.93 -36.41 -10.26
C GLU A 561 -24.40 -36.42 -10.52
N GLY A 562 -23.65 -37.23 -9.75
CA GLY A 562 -22.21 -37.51 -9.86
C GLY A 562 -21.70 -38.64 -8.92
N SER A 563 -20.64 -39.37 -9.34
CA SER A 563 -20.21 -40.64 -8.73
C SER A 563 -19.48 -40.54 -7.37
N SER A 564 -20.00 -41.31 -6.40
CA SER A 564 -19.43 -41.81 -5.13
C SER A 564 -18.10 -41.23 -4.59
N LEU A 565 -18.20 -40.40 -3.56
CA LEU A 565 -17.90 -40.71 -2.15
C LEU A 565 -18.66 -39.63 -1.35
N ASP A 566 -19.01 -39.84 -0.09
CA ASP A 566 -19.63 -38.81 0.77
C ASP A 566 -18.89 -37.46 0.61
N ALA A 567 -19.46 -36.53 -0.15
CA ALA A 567 -18.89 -35.20 -0.36
C ALA A 567 -19.44 -34.28 0.73
N THR A 568 -18.88 -34.38 1.94
CA THR A 568 -18.86 -33.24 2.86
C THR A 568 -17.97 -32.15 2.25
N LEU A 569 -18.15 -30.88 2.63
CA LEU A 569 -17.28 -29.76 2.20
C LEU A 569 -15.77 -30.10 2.28
N GLU A 570 -15.42 -30.97 3.21
CA GLU A 570 -14.06 -31.48 3.48
C GLU A 570 -13.43 -32.29 2.33
N ASN A 571 -14.20 -32.74 1.33
CA ASN A 571 -13.71 -33.61 0.25
C ASN A 571 -13.61 -32.92 -1.13
N TRP A 572 -13.79 -31.60 -1.20
CA TRP A 572 -13.67 -30.84 -2.44
C TRP A 572 -12.21 -30.79 -2.92
N LYS A 573 -11.98 -31.07 -4.20
CA LYS A 573 -10.65 -30.90 -4.80
C LYS A 573 -10.56 -29.51 -5.43
N GLU A 574 -9.36 -28.96 -5.47
CA GLU A 574 -9.02 -27.67 -6.05
C GLU A 574 -9.47 -27.52 -7.53
N ALA A 575 -9.63 -28.65 -8.24
CA ALA A 575 -10.08 -28.70 -9.63
C ALA A 575 -11.61 -28.67 -9.82
N ASP A 576 -12.41 -28.77 -8.74
CA ASP A 576 -13.87 -28.76 -8.84
C ASP A 576 -14.38 -27.31 -8.86
N SER A 577 -15.22 -26.94 -9.83
CA SER A 577 -15.73 -25.56 -9.96
C SER A 577 -17.19 -25.44 -10.40
N ILE A 578 -17.84 -24.35 -9.99
CA ILE A 578 -19.10 -23.85 -10.54
C ILE A 578 -18.77 -22.83 -11.62
N ASN A 579 -19.06 -23.15 -12.88
CA ASN A 579 -19.00 -22.17 -13.95
C ASN A 579 -20.31 -21.39 -13.98
N VAL A 580 -20.26 -20.12 -13.57
CA VAL A 580 -21.36 -19.17 -13.67
C VAL A 580 -21.25 -18.47 -15.01
N ALA A 581 -22.21 -18.69 -15.90
CA ALA A 581 -22.35 -17.92 -17.14
C ALA A 581 -23.71 -17.18 -17.14
N ILE A 582 -23.68 -15.86 -17.30
CA ILE A 582 -24.87 -15.01 -17.36
C ILE A 582 -25.02 -14.48 -18.77
N TYR A 583 -26.18 -14.72 -19.38
CA TYR A 583 -26.45 -14.35 -20.78
C TYR A 583 -27.22 -13.04 -20.89
N GLY A 584 -26.88 -12.27 -21.92
CA GLY A 584 -27.63 -11.08 -22.35
C GLY A 584 -28.76 -11.41 -23.34
N ASP A 585 -29.40 -10.38 -23.90
CA ASP A 585 -30.66 -10.43 -24.68
C ASP A 585 -30.76 -11.53 -25.76
N ASN A 586 -29.66 -11.95 -26.38
CA ASN A 586 -29.68 -12.93 -27.48
C ASN A 586 -29.56 -14.39 -27.03
N ASN A 587 -29.28 -14.67 -25.74
CA ASN A 587 -29.05 -16.03 -25.20
C ASN A 587 -28.01 -16.88 -25.97
N THR A 588 -27.15 -16.26 -26.78
CA THR A 588 -26.13 -16.93 -27.59
C THR A 588 -24.71 -16.72 -27.08
N THR A 589 -24.47 -15.65 -26.32
CA THR A 589 -23.14 -15.29 -25.79
C THR A 589 -23.29 -14.85 -24.34
N ALA A 590 -22.51 -15.45 -23.44
CA ALA A 590 -22.47 -15.05 -22.04
C ALA A 590 -21.80 -13.67 -21.91
N VAL A 591 -22.39 -12.79 -21.11
CA VAL A 591 -21.87 -11.44 -20.80
C VAL A 591 -21.00 -11.46 -19.55
N ILE A 592 -21.26 -12.39 -18.62
CA ILE A 592 -20.38 -12.70 -17.49
C ILE A 592 -20.09 -14.19 -17.53
N THR A 593 -18.82 -14.58 -17.40
CA THR A 593 -18.39 -15.96 -17.18
C THR A 593 -17.36 -16.01 -16.07
N LYS A 594 -17.61 -16.77 -15.00
CA LYS A 594 -16.66 -17.01 -13.91
C LYS A 594 -16.66 -18.49 -13.54
N SER A 595 -15.49 -19.10 -13.45
CA SER A 595 -15.30 -20.43 -12.84
C SER A 595 -14.95 -20.22 -11.38
N ILE A 596 -15.85 -20.60 -10.49
CA ILE A 596 -15.69 -20.47 -9.04
C ILE A 596 -15.26 -21.82 -8.49
N PRO A 597 -14.03 -21.99 -7.97
CA PRO A 597 -13.65 -23.23 -7.31
C PRO A 597 -14.61 -23.54 -6.17
N LEU A 598 -15.01 -24.81 -6.02
CA LEU A 598 -15.91 -25.21 -4.94
C LEU A 598 -15.28 -24.85 -3.59
N THR A 599 -13.97 -25.02 -3.44
CA THR A 599 -13.21 -24.64 -2.24
C THR A 599 -13.38 -23.17 -1.81
N LYS A 600 -13.86 -22.28 -2.69
CA LYS A 600 -14.16 -20.87 -2.40
C LYS A 600 -15.64 -20.60 -2.10
N LEU A 601 -16.47 -21.63 -1.93
CA LEU A 601 -17.88 -21.50 -1.56
C LEU A 601 -18.10 -21.77 -0.07
N THR A 602 -18.74 -20.84 0.62
CA THR A 602 -19.11 -21.00 2.03
C THR A 602 -20.60 -21.25 2.18
N TYR A 603 -20.98 -22.18 3.06
CA TYR A 603 -22.38 -22.40 3.41
C TYR A 603 -22.75 -21.69 4.71
N LEU A 604 -23.67 -20.73 4.63
CA LEU A 604 -24.14 -19.95 5.78
C LEU A 604 -25.65 -19.73 5.70
N ASN A 605 -26.37 -20.03 6.79
CA ASN A 605 -27.80 -19.70 6.95
C ASN A 605 -28.68 -20.16 5.76
N GLY A 606 -28.43 -21.35 5.21
CA GLY A 606 -29.19 -21.84 4.06
C GLY A 606 -28.74 -21.28 2.71
N LYS A 607 -27.60 -20.60 2.65
CA LYS A 607 -27.03 -20.03 1.42
C LYS A 607 -25.63 -20.55 1.13
N LEU A 608 -25.32 -20.83 -0.13
CA LEU A 608 -23.94 -20.90 -0.62
C LEU A 608 -23.51 -19.51 -1.06
N ILE A 609 -22.37 -19.04 -0.59
CA ILE A 609 -21.84 -17.71 -0.87
C ILE A 609 -20.46 -17.87 -1.48
N TYR A 610 -20.18 -17.08 -2.51
CA TYR A 610 -18.85 -16.82 -3.03
C TYR A 610 -18.66 -15.32 -3.01
N LYS A 611 -17.57 -14.87 -2.40
CA LYS A 611 -17.06 -13.51 -2.55
C LYS A 611 -15.79 -13.55 -3.37
N GLY A 612 -15.68 -12.63 -4.31
CA GLY A 612 -14.56 -12.61 -5.22
C GLY A 612 -14.40 -11.29 -5.95
N SER A 613 -13.69 -11.37 -7.06
CA SER A 613 -13.29 -10.22 -7.87
C SER A 613 -14.25 -9.91 -9.01
N ALA A 614 -14.16 -8.68 -9.54
CA ALA A 614 -14.78 -8.31 -10.80
C ALA A 614 -14.50 -9.37 -11.90
N PRO A 615 -15.46 -9.68 -12.79
CA PRO A 615 -16.77 -9.04 -12.95
C PRO A 615 -17.86 -9.50 -11.97
N LEU A 616 -17.58 -10.46 -11.07
CA LEU A 616 -18.53 -11.08 -10.15
C LEU A 616 -18.01 -10.93 -8.70
N THR A 617 -18.37 -9.83 -8.05
CA THR A 617 -17.89 -9.52 -6.69
C THR A 617 -18.54 -10.40 -5.63
N GLU A 618 -19.79 -10.79 -5.84
CA GLU A 618 -20.49 -11.70 -4.95
C GLU A 618 -21.49 -12.57 -5.70
N PHE A 619 -21.55 -13.85 -5.34
CA PHE A 619 -22.53 -14.80 -5.82
C PHE A 619 -23.12 -15.57 -4.65
N GLN A 620 -24.43 -15.44 -4.44
CA GLN A 620 -25.16 -16.17 -3.41
C GLN A 620 -26.22 -17.09 -4.03
N ILE A 621 -26.30 -18.32 -3.55
CA ILE A 621 -27.39 -19.26 -3.82
C ILE A 621 -28.17 -19.48 -2.53
N ASN A 622 -29.40 -19.00 -2.44
CA ASN A 622 -30.30 -19.39 -1.36
C ASN A 622 -30.88 -20.76 -1.67
N ILE A 623 -30.43 -21.79 -0.95
CA ILE A 623 -30.83 -23.18 -1.15
C ILE A 623 -32.31 -23.36 -0.80
N LEU A 624 -32.78 -22.72 0.27
CA LEU A 624 -34.15 -22.84 0.76
C LEU A 624 -35.18 -22.21 -0.18
N ASN A 625 -34.89 -21.00 -0.67
CA ASN A 625 -35.82 -20.25 -1.52
C ASN A 625 -35.55 -20.39 -3.03
N LYS A 626 -34.49 -21.12 -3.40
CA LYS A 626 -34.08 -21.34 -4.80
C LYS A 626 -33.81 -20.05 -5.58
N THR A 627 -33.37 -19.01 -4.88
CA THR A 627 -33.03 -17.70 -5.47
C THR A 627 -31.52 -17.53 -5.54
N PHE A 628 -31.06 -16.85 -6.58
CA PHE A 628 -29.66 -16.53 -6.79
C PHE A 628 -29.51 -15.02 -6.72
N THR A 629 -28.53 -14.54 -5.96
CA THR A 629 -28.19 -13.12 -5.91
C THR A 629 -26.79 -12.96 -6.46
N ILE A 630 -26.64 -12.02 -7.39
CA ILE A 630 -25.38 -11.74 -8.06
C ILE A 630 -25.07 -10.27 -7.89
N MET A 631 -23.91 -9.97 -7.30
CA MET A 631 -23.31 -8.65 -7.34
C MET A 631 -22.21 -8.65 -8.40
N ALA A 632 -22.32 -7.71 -9.33
CA ALA A 632 -21.43 -7.60 -10.47
C ALA A 632 -21.38 -6.14 -10.91
N SER A 633 -20.39 -5.79 -11.75
CA SER A 633 -20.34 -4.42 -12.25
C SER A 633 -21.66 -4.07 -12.96
N LYS A 634 -22.19 -2.88 -12.69
CA LYS A 634 -23.38 -2.28 -13.28
C LYS A 634 -23.31 -2.25 -14.80
N ILE A 635 -22.13 -2.05 -15.39
CA ILE A 635 -21.98 -2.18 -16.86
C ILE A 635 -22.40 -3.59 -17.29
N ASN A 636 -21.96 -4.62 -16.57
CA ASN A 636 -22.33 -5.99 -16.88
C ASN A 636 -23.82 -6.25 -16.59
N LEU A 637 -24.35 -5.75 -15.47
CA LEU A 637 -25.76 -5.96 -15.09
C LEU A 637 -26.76 -5.17 -15.94
N ASN A 638 -26.40 -4.00 -16.46
CA ASN A 638 -27.25 -3.23 -17.39
C ASN A 638 -27.51 -3.97 -18.71
N THR A 639 -26.65 -4.91 -19.08
CA THR A 639 -26.87 -5.78 -20.24
C THR A 639 -27.81 -6.95 -19.95
N ILE A 640 -28.22 -7.12 -18.69
CA ILE A 640 -28.99 -8.24 -18.18
C ILE A 640 -30.40 -7.74 -17.77
N LYS A 641 -31.45 -8.26 -18.41
CA LYS A 641 -32.86 -7.95 -18.04
C LYS A 641 -33.40 -8.96 -17.01
N THR A 642 -34.57 -8.66 -16.43
CA THR A 642 -35.30 -9.41 -15.37
C THR A 642 -35.51 -10.92 -15.60
N ASN A 643 -35.18 -11.47 -16.78
CA ASN A 643 -35.29 -12.88 -17.15
C ASN A 643 -33.93 -13.52 -17.49
N ALA A 644 -32.86 -13.07 -16.84
CA ALA A 644 -31.52 -13.62 -16.97
C ALA A 644 -31.51 -15.13 -16.69
N ALA A 645 -30.87 -15.91 -17.57
CA ALA A 645 -30.55 -17.30 -17.29
C ALA A 645 -29.11 -17.38 -16.77
N ILE A 646 -28.95 -17.85 -15.53
CA ILE A 646 -27.67 -18.34 -15.05
C ILE A 646 -27.54 -19.76 -15.59
N GLU A 647 -26.51 -20.00 -16.39
CA GLU A 647 -26.06 -21.34 -16.68
C GLU A 647 -24.99 -21.71 -15.67
N ILE A 648 -25.24 -22.83 -14.98
CA ILE A 648 -24.24 -23.49 -14.14
C ILE A 648 -23.79 -24.72 -14.91
N ARG A 649 -22.52 -24.71 -15.34
CA ARG A 649 -21.86 -25.92 -15.84
C ARG A 649 -20.97 -26.48 -14.76
N LEU A 650 -21.31 -27.69 -14.34
CA LEU A 650 -20.43 -28.51 -13.51
C LEU A 650 -19.42 -29.15 -14.44
N GLY A 651 -18.13 -29.08 -14.11
CA GLY A 651 -17.06 -29.63 -14.93
C GLY A 651 -17.33 -31.08 -15.36
N THR A 652 -16.85 -31.44 -16.55
CA THR A 652 -17.04 -32.76 -17.17
C THR A 652 -16.29 -33.87 -16.42
N TYR A 653 -16.72 -34.26 -15.23
CA TYR A 653 -16.24 -35.49 -14.56
C TYR A 653 -17.26 -36.19 -13.67
N PHE A 654 -18.54 -35.81 -13.71
CA PHE A 654 -19.59 -36.53 -13.00
C PHE A 654 -20.15 -37.67 -13.86
N GLY A 655 -19.53 -38.85 -13.76
CA GLY A 655 -20.08 -40.09 -14.29
C GLY A 655 -21.43 -40.43 -13.64
N LYS A 656 -22.34 -41.04 -14.40
CA LYS A 656 -23.72 -41.37 -14.00
C LYS A 656 -23.81 -42.06 -12.63
N GLY A 657 -24.62 -41.50 -11.72
CA GLY A 657 -25.12 -42.16 -10.51
C GLY A 657 -24.87 -41.40 -9.20
N THR A 658 -25.97 -41.13 -8.47
CA THR A 658 -26.11 -40.49 -7.12
C THR A 658 -25.77 -39.01 -6.99
N GLY A 659 -26.41 -38.28 -6.06
CA GLY A 659 -26.46 -36.82 -6.04
C GLY A 659 -25.58 -36.14 -4.97
N ILE A 660 -25.04 -34.93 -5.23
CA ILE A 660 -24.44 -34.04 -4.21
C ILE A 660 -25.54 -33.59 -3.24
N ILE A 661 -25.32 -33.69 -1.92
CA ILE A 661 -26.23 -33.17 -0.90
C ILE A 661 -25.73 -31.78 -0.50
N LEU A 662 -26.38 -30.74 -1.02
CA LEU A 662 -26.22 -29.38 -0.49
C LEU A 662 -27.22 -29.22 0.65
N LYS A 663 -26.78 -29.50 1.88
CA LYS A 663 -27.58 -29.34 3.09
C LYS A 663 -27.56 -27.91 3.56
#